data_AF-A0A2V4C2C7-F1
#
_entry.id   AF-A0A2V4C2C7-F1
#
_cell.length_a   1.000
_cell.length_b   1.000
_cell.length_c   1.000
_cell.angle_alpha   90.00
_cell.angle_beta   90.00
_cell.angle_gamma   90.00
#
_symmetry.space_group_name_H-M   'P 1'
#
loop_
_entity.id
_entity.type
_entity.pdbx_description
1 polymer ?
#
loop_
_entity_poly.entity_id
_entity_poly.type
_entity_poly.pdbx_seq_one_letter_code
_entity_poly.pdbx_strand_id
1 'polypeptide(L)'
;MKFMKTKLLFILLLANFSIYAQSSDIPDYIPSDGLLAYYPFNGNANDISGNGSHGIAVDVEQTQDRFGQRRSAYYFNGTSSNIEADVKNYPLKGGSRTITGWFQADIPYVSEELDFCLLNYGNVSDPNYWFKISFYRKGYLDIQFDSKTFQSQDDYFNNEWTFFAMVFNDETNTFSLYINNQLKLSGSADLYTNGFGNLFRIGKNKSNNYFEGSIDDIGIWNRVLTSQEITAIYNAPKPILYTLIPDLNFENKLIELGFDEGIPDGKILKENIQYEPFLNVSSSNISDLTGIEDFKDLRYLDCTNNNLTTINLTKNDSLRDLDCSNNKISLLNLEKNLKLQYLLISDNKITDLNLTKNDSIESISAHRNLLTTLNLSKSKKLHSLYISFNKLSTLDISENTLLEILDVSSNNLTSLNLKNGNNLLLGNSVNFTENPNLSCIQVDDAEYSNTNWATFKDATATYNTNCTVEYITLKDSHFEQKLIDLGIDTDGLNGKISSSDISAVTSLDLSNSNITDLSGIENFTSLTNLDCSNNQITNLNLSYNLLLERLIAFSNQITSLDLSKNSKLTIVYVVSNPLIFLNLQNGNNTNMIILNVTGKNVASYATSFLGLNQLACIKVDNAAFSNTNWSKIKETSTTYSTSCSLGIEDSVFDKVTLYPNPTKDEVTIANISLEKATVYNTLGQLVKSFNLNSGDSNNTISLSDLPKGVYYVYLINKDDATVKKVIIE
;
A
#
# COMPACT_ATOMS: atom_id res chain seq x y z
N MET A 1 1.13 -24.98 34.97
CA MET A 1 0.97 -25.65 33.65
C MET A 1 1.21 -24.59 32.58
N LYS A 2 2.04 -24.91 31.59
CA LYS A 2 2.71 -24.04 30.60
C LYS A 2 1.82 -22.93 29.99
N PHE A 3 2.32 -21.69 29.98
CA PHE A 3 2.22 -20.66 28.92
C PHE A 3 2.43 -19.26 29.54
N MET A 4 3.69 -18.80 29.61
CA MET A 4 4.11 -17.37 29.73
C MET A 4 5.62 -17.25 30.05
N LYS A 5 6.49 -17.87 29.23
CA LYS A 5 7.94 -17.61 29.26
C LYS A 5 8.53 -17.80 27.86
N THR A 6 8.23 -16.89 26.94
CA THR A 6 8.92 -16.84 25.63
C THR A 6 8.95 -15.46 24.98
N LYS A 7 8.79 -14.38 25.76
CA LYS A 7 8.93 -13.00 25.27
C LYS A 7 9.98 -12.16 26.02
N LEU A 8 10.82 -12.79 26.84
CA LEU A 8 11.82 -12.09 27.66
C LEU A 8 13.26 -12.61 27.49
N LEU A 9 13.56 -13.23 26.34
CA LEU A 9 14.92 -13.70 25.99
C LEU A 9 15.45 -13.13 24.66
N PHE A 10 14.75 -12.14 24.07
CA PHE A 10 15.11 -11.53 22.78
C PHE A 10 15.49 -10.04 22.87
N ILE A 11 15.72 -9.52 24.09
CA ILE A 11 16.15 -8.13 24.34
C ILE A 11 17.51 -8.07 25.06
N LEU A 12 18.18 -9.20 25.29
CA LEU A 12 19.47 -9.26 26.01
C LEU A 12 20.68 -9.62 25.13
N LEU A 13 20.54 -9.53 23.80
CA LEU A 13 21.64 -9.74 22.84
C LEU A 13 21.90 -8.53 21.91
N LEU A 14 21.36 -7.35 22.23
CA LEU A 14 21.62 -6.09 21.53
C LEU A 14 22.18 -4.98 22.44
N ALA A 15 22.66 -5.32 23.64
CA ALA A 15 23.16 -4.35 24.62
C ALA A 15 24.64 -4.56 25.01
N ASN A 16 25.46 -5.10 24.09
CA ASN A 16 26.92 -5.16 24.26
C ASN A 16 27.69 -4.76 22.98
N PHE A 17 27.13 -3.84 22.19
CA PHE A 17 27.88 -3.07 21.20
C PHE A 17 27.53 -1.60 21.36
N SER A 18 27.96 -1.01 22.47
CA SER A 18 28.01 0.46 22.62
C SER A 18 29.11 0.85 23.60
N ILE A 19 30.27 0.22 23.50
CA ILE A 19 31.55 0.84 23.87
C ILE A 19 32.59 0.29 22.87
N TYR A 20 32.43 0.61 21.59
CA TYR A 20 33.62 0.97 20.84
C TYR A 20 33.70 2.48 20.98
N ALA A 21 34.65 2.94 21.79
CA ALA A 21 35.19 4.27 21.56
C ALA A 21 35.50 4.32 20.06
N GLN A 22 34.95 5.30 19.33
CA GLN A 22 35.47 5.64 18.01
C GLN A 22 36.98 5.76 18.20
N SER A 23 37.73 4.79 17.69
CA SER A 23 39.14 4.99 17.41
C SER A 23 39.21 6.29 16.63
N SER A 24 40.08 7.22 17.04
CA SER A 24 40.19 8.51 16.36
C SER A 24 40.19 8.31 14.85
N ASP A 25 39.20 8.85 14.15
CA ASP A 25 39.09 8.75 12.68
C ASP A 25 40.28 9.44 11.96
N ILE A 26 41.17 10.08 12.73
CA ILE A 26 42.40 10.73 12.30
C ILE A 26 43.47 9.66 12.03
N PRO A 27 44.03 9.59 10.80
CA PRO A 27 45.11 8.66 10.49
C PRO A 27 46.37 8.87 11.35
N ASP A 28 47.08 7.79 11.71
CA ASP A 28 48.25 7.84 12.61
C ASP A 28 49.42 8.71 12.10
N TYR A 29 49.49 8.95 10.78
CA TYR A 29 50.50 9.81 10.16
C TYR A 29 50.17 11.31 10.25
N ILE A 30 48.95 11.66 10.70
CA ILE A 30 48.52 13.03 10.96
C ILE A 30 48.84 13.38 12.42
N PRO A 31 49.77 14.32 12.69
CA PRO A 31 50.10 14.71 14.05
C PRO A 31 48.88 15.32 14.74
N SER A 32 48.40 14.71 15.82
CA SER A 32 47.25 15.23 16.57
C SER A 32 47.60 16.45 17.43
N ASP A 33 48.85 16.55 17.88
CA ASP A 33 49.32 17.70 18.67
C ASP A 33 49.21 19.00 17.87
N GLY A 34 48.49 19.97 18.41
CA GLY A 34 48.23 21.26 17.78
C GLY A 34 47.32 21.24 16.55
N LEU A 35 46.68 20.11 16.22
CA LEU A 35 45.75 19.99 15.09
C LEU A 35 44.44 20.75 15.37
N LEU A 36 44.07 21.66 14.46
CA LEU A 36 42.89 22.51 14.57
C LEU A 36 41.73 22.01 13.70
N ALA A 37 42.05 21.54 12.50
CA ALA A 37 41.08 20.94 11.59
C ALA A 37 41.81 20.00 10.62
N TYR A 38 41.15 18.91 10.25
CA TYR A 38 41.60 18.03 9.18
C TYR A 38 40.42 17.60 8.31
N TYR A 39 40.51 17.90 7.01
CA TYR A 39 39.47 17.64 6.02
C TYR A 39 39.98 16.63 5.00
N PRO A 40 39.66 15.33 5.17
CA PRO A 40 40.08 14.27 4.25
C PRO A 40 39.20 14.20 2.98
N PHE A 41 38.16 15.02 2.88
CA PHE A 41 37.19 15.07 1.78
C PHE A 41 36.59 13.74 1.28
N ASN A 42 36.61 12.71 2.15
CA ASN A 42 35.97 11.41 1.96
C ASN A 42 34.45 11.48 2.10
N GLY A 43 33.78 11.91 1.03
CA GLY A 43 32.31 11.91 0.95
C GLY A 43 31.62 13.17 1.47
N ASN A 44 32.30 14.05 2.22
CA ASN A 44 31.77 15.32 2.74
C ASN A 44 32.91 16.30 3.10
N ALA A 45 32.57 17.53 3.52
CA ALA A 45 33.53 18.55 3.95
C ALA A 45 33.69 18.62 5.49
N ASN A 46 33.45 17.53 6.20
CA ASN A 46 33.51 17.52 7.66
C ASN A 46 34.95 17.47 8.16
N ASP A 47 35.25 18.31 9.14
CA ASP A 47 36.43 18.19 9.99
C ASP A 47 36.38 16.91 10.84
N ILE A 48 37.43 16.10 10.79
CA ILE A 48 37.59 14.89 11.61
C ILE A 48 38.62 15.05 12.74
N SER A 49 39.18 16.24 12.95
CA SER A 49 40.14 16.49 14.05
C SER A 49 39.51 16.41 15.44
N GLY A 50 38.16 16.38 15.51
CA GLY A 50 37.40 16.42 16.75
C GLY A 50 37.09 17.83 17.28
N ASN A 51 37.52 18.89 16.58
CA ASN A 51 37.30 20.28 17.02
C ASN A 51 36.00 20.90 16.49
N GLY A 52 35.26 20.20 15.63
CA GLY A 52 33.97 20.65 15.09
C GLY A 52 34.09 21.78 14.08
N SER A 53 35.24 21.92 13.42
CA SER A 53 35.50 22.95 12.41
C SER A 53 34.92 22.56 11.04
N HIS A 54 33.72 21.97 10.96
CA HIS A 54 33.19 21.43 9.71
C HIS A 54 33.05 22.50 8.62
N GLY A 55 33.42 22.14 7.38
CA GLY A 55 33.34 23.01 6.23
C GLY A 55 31.94 23.05 5.62
N ILE A 56 31.55 24.22 5.11
CA ILE A 56 30.34 24.44 4.33
C ILE A 56 30.76 24.48 2.87
N ALA A 57 30.40 23.43 2.13
CA ALA A 57 30.73 23.29 0.71
C ALA A 57 29.68 23.96 -0.18
N VAL A 58 30.12 24.77 -1.14
CA VAL A 58 29.29 25.53 -2.08
C VAL A 58 29.78 25.25 -3.50
N ASP A 59 28.89 24.80 -4.38
CA ASP A 59 29.15 24.53 -5.81
C ASP A 59 30.37 23.66 -6.10
N VAL A 60 30.75 22.74 -5.21
CA VAL A 60 31.81 21.77 -5.43
C VAL A 60 31.25 20.42 -5.88
N GLU A 61 32.02 19.68 -6.67
CA GLU A 61 31.68 18.33 -7.10
C GLU A 61 32.65 17.31 -6.50
N GLN A 62 32.16 16.13 -6.14
CA GLN A 62 33.02 15.08 -5.60
C GLN A 62 33.78 14.39 -6.72
N THR A 63 35.10 14.29 -6.58
CA THR A 63 36.00 13.74 -7.60
C THR A 63 36.90 12.63 -7.04
N GLN A 64 37.78 12.09 -7.86
CA GLN A 64 38.80 11.12 -7.45
C GLN A 64 39.90 11.82 -6.66
N ASP A 65 40.42 11.18 -5.61
CA ASP A 65 41.61 11.63 -4.90
C ASP A 65 42.91 11.28 -5.64
N ARG A 66 44.06 11.57 -5.02
CA ARG A 66 45.40 11.23 -5.54
C ARG A 66 45.67 9.74 -5.69
N PHE A 67 44.83 8.88 -5.11
CA PHE A 67 44.92 7.42 -5.20
C PHE A 67 43.86 6.83 -6.16
N GLY A 68 43.10 7.68 -6.86
CA GLY A 68 42.01 7.28 -7.75
C GLY A 68 40.70 6.91 -7.05
N GLN A 69 40.61 7.07 -5.72
CA GLN A 69 39.39 6.76 -4.97
C GLN A 69 38.31 7.80 -5.27
N ARG A 70 37.17 7.35 -5.81
CA ARG A 70 36.05 8.24 -6.15
C ARG A 70 35.40 8.84 -4.91
N ARG A 71 35.02 10.11 -5.02
CA ARG A 71 34.34 10.89 -3.98
C ARG A 71 35.20 11.10 -2.72
N SER A 72 36.52 11.10 -2.91
CA SER A 72 37.52 11.30 -1.87
C SER A 72 38.28 12.61 -2.02
N ALA A 73 37.85 13.47 -2.94
CA ALA A 73 38.33 14.85 -3.09
C ALA A 73 37.19 15.74 -3.59
N TYR A 74 37.38 17.06 -3.58
CA TYR A 74 36.47 18.01 -4.20
C TYR A 74 37.10 18.69 -5.41
N TYR A 75 36.34 18.72 -6.51
CA TYR A 75 36.60 19.55 -7.68
C TYR A 75 35.95 20.92 -7.51
N PHE A 76 36.72 21.96 -7.84
CA PHE A 76 36.35 23.37 -7.82
C PHE A 76 36.31 23.90 -9.26
N ASN A 77 35.26 24.63 -9.60
CA ASN A 77 34.88 24.99 -10.97
C ASN A 77 35.46 26.33 -11.48
N GLY A 78 36.38 26.96 -10.74
CA GLY A 78 36.99 28.23 -11.14
C GLY A 78 36.09 29.48 -11.13
N THR A 79 34.81 29.38 -10.74
CA THR A 79 33.85 30.50 -10.87
C THR A 79 32.96 30.74 -9.65
N SER A 80 32.60 29.70 -8.89
CA SER A 80 31.73 29.81 -7.71
C SER A 80 32.09 28.85 -6.58
N SER A 81 32.78 27.75 -6.88
CA SER A 81 33.10 26.69 -5.93
C SER A 81 33.93 27.19 -4.75
N ASN A 82 33.53 26.84 -3.53
CA ASN A 82 34.34 27.07 -2.34
C ASN A 82 33.91 26.16 -1.17
N ILE A 83 34.81 26.03 -0.20
CA ILE A 83 34.48 25.50 1.13
C ILE A 83 34.87 26.56 2.16
N GLU A 84 33.93 26.95 3.02
CA GLU A 84 34.21 27.88 4.13
C GLU A 84 34.07 27.16 5.48
N ALA A 85 35.04 27.33 6.37
CA ALA A 85 35.03 26.74 7.69
C ALA A 85 35.35 27.78 8.78
N ASP A 86 34.65 27.69 9.91
CA ASP A 86 35.00 28.41 11.13
C ASP A 86 35.98 27.56 11.95
N VAL A 87 37.28 27.67 11.62
CA VAL A 87 38.34 26.90 12.26
C VAL A 87 38.56 27.38 13.70
N LYS A 88 38.20 26.53 14.66
CA LYS A 88 38.25 26.88 16.08
C LYS A 88 39.67 27.11 16.57
N ASN A 89 39.85 28.15 17.40
CA ASN A 89 41.14 28.51 18.00
C ASN A 89 42.28 28.76 16.98
N TYR A 90 41.93 29.20 15.76
CA TYR A 90 42.92 29.54 14.75
C TYR A 90 43.93 30.58 15.28
N PRO A 91 45.26 30.40 15.08
CA PRO A 91 46.26 31.32 15.59
C PRO A 91 46.02 32.74 15.11
N LEU A 92 45.95 33.65 16.08
CA LEU A 92 45.81 35.08 15.83
C LEU A 92 47.19 35.76 15.75
N LYS A 93 47.24 36.92 15.10
CA LYS A 93 48.46 37.72 14.86
C LYS A 93 49.52 36.88 14.17
N GLY A 94 50.77 36.91 14.64
CA GLY A 94 51.90 36.16 14.11
C GLY A 94 51.97 34.70 14.56
N GLY A 95 51.06 34.22 15.42
CA GLY A 95 51.18 32.89 16.03
C GLY A 95 51.57 31.76 15.06
N SER A 96 52.43 30.84 15.50
CA SER A 96 52.93 29.77 14.64
C SER A 96 51.79 28.92 14.06
N ARG A 97 51.93 28.49 12.80
CA ARG A 97 50.93 27.65 12.15
C ARG A 97 51.52 26.82 11.02
N THR A 98 50.86 25.72 10.72
CA THR A 98 51.14 24.91 9.53
C THR A 98 49.84 24.61 8.81
N ILE A 99 49.87 24.66 7.48
CA ILE A 99 48.76 24.28 6.62
C ILE A 99 49.30 23.36 5.55
N THR A 100 48.70 22.19 5.40
CA THR A 100 49.06 21.20 4.38
C THR A 100 47.87 20.87 3.51
N GLY A 101 48.13 20.32 2.34
CA GLY A 101 47.09 19.81 1.46
C GLY A 101 47.63 19.25 0.16
N TRP A 102 46.75 18.58 -0.56
CA TRP A 102 46.96 18.17 -1.94
C TRP A 102 46.06 18.99 -2.86
N PHE A 103 46.60 19.37 -4.02
CA PHE A 103 45.80 19.98 -5.08
C PHE A 103 46.17 19.39 -6.44
N GLN A 104 45.25 19.43 -7.38
CA GLN A 104 45.45 19.14 -8.79
C GLN A 104 44.85 20.32 -9.56
N ALA A 105 45.68 21.22 -10.08
CA ALA A 105 45.20 22.46 -10.67
C ALA A 105 44.97 22.31 -12.17
N ASP A 106 43.79 22.72 -12.63
CA ASP A 106 43.45 22.78 -14.04
C ASP A 106 44.11 24.00 -14.71
N ILE A 107 44.13 24.01 -16.05
CA ILE A 107 44.52 25.20 -16.82
C ILE A 107 43.29 26.12 -16.89
N PRO A 108 43.32 27.32 -16.28
CA PRO A 108 42.13 28.16 -16.18
C PRO A 108 41.66 28.71 -17.54
N TYR A 109 40.34 28.73 -17.78
CA TYR A 109 39.71 29.04 -19.07
C TYR A 109 39.67 30.56 -19.44
N VAL A 110 39.79 31.48 -18.47
CA VAL A 110 39.73 32.97 -18.60
C VAL A 110 40.33 33.58 -17.31
N SER A 111 40.97 34.75 -17.20
CA SER A 111 41.20 35.94 -18.04
C SER A 111 42.41 36.73 -17.47
N GLU A 112 42.87 37.77 -18.17
CA GLU A 112 44.16 38.47 -18.04
C GLU A 112 44.42 39.24 -16.71
N GLU A 113 43.57 39.16 -15.69
CA GLU A 113 43.57 40.13 -14.57
C GLU A 113 43.51 39.58 -13.11
N LEU A 114 43.42 38.27 -12.82
CA LEU A 114 43.17 37.79 -11.43
C LEU A 114 44.09 36.62 -10.98
N ASP A 115 44.48 36.63 -9.69
CA ASP A 115 45.16 35.50 -9.00
C ASP A 115 44.15 34.40 -8.64
N PHE A 116 44.47 33.12 -8.87
CA PHE A 116 43.58 31.98 -8.52
C PHE A 116 43.85 31.54 -7.08
N CYS A 117 42.85 31.61 -6.20
CA CYS A 117 43.09 31.40 -4.76
C CYS A 117 42.80 29.97 -4.31
N LEU A 118 43.85 29.25 -3.91
CA LEU A 118 43.75 27.92 -3.33
C LEU A 118 43.21 27.98 -1.90
N LEU A 119 43.79 28.85 -1.05
CA LEU A 119 43.42 29.01 0.36
C LEU A 119 43.50 30.48 0.78
N ASN A 120 42.57 30.94 1.60
CA ASN A 120 42.59 32.28 2.18
C ASN A 120 42.07 32.30 3.62
N TYR A 121 42.76 33.06 4.47
CA TYR A 121 42.26 33.43 5.79
C TYR A 121 42.48 34.93 6.03
N GLY A 122 41.44 35.60 6.53
CA GLY A 122 41.42 37.05 6.75
C GLY A 122 40.61 37.83 5.70
N ASN A 123 40.77 39.15 5.68
CA ASN A 123 40.05 40.07 4.78
C ASN A 123 41.02 40.77 3.82
N VAL A 124 40.95 40.43 2.54
CA VAL A 124 41.79 40.97 1.45
C VAL A 124 41.57 42.48 1.23
N SER A 125 40.44 43.04 1.70
CA SER A 125 40.12 44.48 1.59
C SER A 125 40.73 45.34 2.69
N ASP A 126 41.30 44.74 3.74
CA ASP A 126 42.02 45.45 4.78
C ASP A 126 43.53 45.25 4.55
N PRO A 127 44.31 46.32 4.30
CA PRO A 127 45.69 46.22 3.81
C PRO A 127 46.68 45.53 4.77
N ASN A 128 46.26 45.08 5.96
CA ASN A 128 47.15 44.54 6.99
C ASN A 128 46.67 43.26 7.72
N TYR A 129 45.66 42.51 7.22
CA TYR A 129 45.14 41.37 8.01
C TYR A 129 44.76 40.08 7.25
N TRP A 130 45.67 39.52 6.44
CA TRP A 130 45.38 38.25 5.75
C TRP A 130 46.61 37.53 5.22
N PHE A 131 46.44 36.24 4.98
CA PHE A 131 47.32 35.52 4.06
C PHE A 131 46.48 34.77 3.03
N LYS A 132 47.09 34.51 1.87
CA LYS A 132 46.54 33.60 0.88
C LYS A 132 47.64 32.72 0.31
N ILE A 133 47.24 31.52 -0.08
CA ILE A 133 47.99 30.66 -0.99
C ILE A 133 47.23 30.70 -2.31
N SER A 134 47.91 31.08 -3.39
CA SER A 134 47.31 31.30 -4.70
C SER A 134 48.24 30.85 -5.82
N PHE A 135 47.77 31.00 -7.05
CA PHE A 135 48.57 30.82 -8.25
C PHE A 135 48.69 32.14 -9.00
N TYR A 136 49.93 32.52 -9.30
CA TYR A 136 50.22 33.53 -10.31
C TYR A 136 49.90 32.97 -11.70
N ARG A 137 49.57 33.84 -12.67
CA ARG A 137 49.20 33.50 -14.06
C ARG A 137 50.10 32.49 -14.80
N LYS A 138 51.35 32.31 -14.36
CA LYS A 138 52.29 31.32 -14.93
C LYS A 138 52.21 29.94 -14.27
N GLY A 139 51.16 29.70 -13.48
CA GLY A 139 50.99 28.51 -12.64
C GLY A 139 51.87 28.48 -11.40
N TYR A 140 52.51 29.59 -11.05
CA TYR A 140 53.41 29.62 -9.89
C TYR A 140 52.61 29.67 -8.61
N LEU A 141 52.73 28.63 -7.79
CA LEU A 141 52.19 28.65 -6.44
C LEU A 141 52.88 29.78 -5.66
N ASP A 142 52.10 30.71 -5.14
CA ASP A 142 52.59 31.84 -4.39
C ASP A 142 51.90 31.97 -3.04
N ILE A 143 52.63 32.54 -2.09
CA ILE A 143 52.11 32.88 -0.78
C ILE A 143 52.21 34.38 -0.62
N GLN A 144 51.09 34.99 -0.27
CA GLN A 144 51.04 36.39 0.08
C GLN A 144 50.72 36.55 1.56
N PHE A 145 51.60 37.27 2.25
CA PHE A 145 51.39 37.73 3.62
C PHE A 145 51.24 39.25 3.55
N ASP A 146 50.03 39.75 3.75
CA ASP A 146 49.67 41.16 3.59
C ASP A 146 50.17 41.74 2.25
N SER A 147 51.19 42.61 2.27
CA SER A 147 51.76 43.26 1.07
C SER A 147 52.92 42.50 0.42
N LYS A 148 53.45 41.44 1.04
CA LYS A 148 54.62 40.69 0.56
C LYS A 148 54.17 39.42 -0.14
N THR A 149 54.58 39.23 -1.39
CA THR A 149 54.28 38.04 -2.20
C THR A 149 55.56 37.27 -2.49
N PHE A 150 55.51 35.95 -2.34
CA PHE A 150 56.63 35.03 -2.59
C PHE A 150 56.18 33.93 -3.55
N GLN A 151 56.92 33.74 -4.65
CA GLN A 151 56.50 32.87 -5.77
C GLN A 151 57.47 31.72 -6.00
N SER A 152 56.95 30.51 -6.22
CA SER A 152 57.72 29.26 -6.38
C SER A 152 58.52 29.14 -7.67
N GLN A 153 58.17 29.91 -8.71
CA GLN A 153 58.79 29.92 -10.06
C GLN A 153 58.61 28.63 -10.90
N ASP A 154 57.85 27.66 -10.41
CA ASP A 154 57.50 26.42 -11.12
C ASP A 154 56.02 26.46 -11.55
N ASP A 155 55.69 25.94 -12.73
CA ASP A 155 54.32 25.89 -13.25
C ASP A 155 53.58 24.63 -12.75
N TYR A 156 52.48 24.84 -12.02
CA TYR A 156 51.65 23.78 -11.45
C TYR A 156 50.26 23.66 -12.11
N PHE A 157 49.99 24.39 -13.21
CA PHE A 157 48.78 24.18 -14.04
C PHE A 157 49.01 23.03 -15.03
N ASN A 158 49.28 21.86 -14.48
CA ASN A 158 49.67 20.66 -15.24
C ASN A 158 48.73 19.47 -15.02
N ASN A 159 47.65 19.65 -14.24
CA ASN A 159 46.69 18.60 -13.89
C ASN A 159 47.32 17.39 -13.16
N GLU A 160 48.43 17.60 -12.44
CA GLU A 160 49.07 16.59 -11.59
C GLU A 160 48.82 16.89 -10.11
N TRP A 161 48.61 15.83 -9.30
CA TRP A 161 48.48 15.97 -7.85
C TRP A 161 49.79 16.47 -7.23
N THR A 162 49.72 17.62 -6.57
CA THR A 162 50.83 18.33 -5.95
C THR A 162 50.53 18.54 -4.46
N PHE A 163 51.47 18.13 -3.62
CA PHE A 163 51.42 18.37 -2.18
C PHE A 163 52.04 19.72 -1.84
N PHE A 164 51.41 20.48 -0.95
CA PHE A 164 51.99 21.68 -0.36
C PHE A 164 51.96 21.61 1.17
N ALA A 165 52.97 22.21 1.80
CA ALA A 165 52.97 22.51 3.23
C ALA A 165 53.52 23.91 3.46
N MET A 166 52.68 24.84 3.93
CA MET A 166 53.07 26.16 4.38
C MET A 166 53.26 26.15 5.89
N VAL A 167 54.46 26.53 6.32
CA VAL A 167 54.85 26.61 7.73
C VAL A 167 55.17 28.06 8.03
N PHE A 168 54.60 28.62 9.09
CA PHE A 168 54.93 29.94 9.63
C PHE A 168 55.39 29.81 11.08
N ASN A 169 56.55 30.38 11.40
CA ASN A 169 57.16 30.38 12.72
C ASN A 169 57.18 31.81 13.28
N ASP A 170 56.37 32.08 14.30
CA ASP A 170 56.25 33.39 14.95
C ASP A 170 57.53 33.82 15.68
N GLU A 171 58.24 32.87 16.29
CA GLU A 171 59.45 33.16 17.08
C GLU A 171 60.58 33.77 16.24
N THR A 172 60.62 33.38 14.97
CA THR A 172 61.62 33.85 13.99
C THR A 172 61.02 34.78 12.94
N ASN A 173 59.70 34.93 12.91
CA ASN A 173 58.94 35.65 11.88
C ASN A 173 59.32 35.18 10.46
N THR A 174 59.47 33.87 10.30
CA THR A 174 59.83 33.23 9.04
C THR A 174 58.74 32.29 8.56
N PHE A 175 58.63 32.15 7.25
CA PHE A 175 57.79 31.14 6.62
C PHE A 175 58.64 30.20 5.76
N SER A 176 58.11 29.01 5.51
CA SER A 176 58.63 28.03 4.57
C SER A 176 57.48 27.39 3.81
N LEU A 177 57.67 27.17 2.51
CA LEU A 177 56.75 26.43 1.65
C LEU A 177 57.48 25.20 1.12
N TYR A 178 56.95 24.04 1.47
CA TYR A 178 57.36 22.77 0.90
C TYR A 178 56.38 22.41 -0.21
N ILE A 179 56.90 21.98 -1.36
CA ILE A 179 56.09 21.43 -2.46
C ILE A 179 56.66 20.06 -2.80
N ASN A 180 55.81 19.04 -2.81
CA ASN A 180 56.20 17.63 -2.98
C ASN A 180 57.35 17.23 -2.04
N ASN A 181 57.22 17.63 -0.77
CA ASN A 181 58.18 17.42 0.32
C ASN A 181 59.59 18.00 0.09
N GLN A 182 59.73 18.97 -0.83
CA GLN A 182 60.96 19.73 -1.04
C GLN A 182 60.74 21.18 -0.61
N LEU A 183 61.65 21.75 0.17
CA LEU A 183 61.61 23.17 0.51
C LEU A 183 61.79 24.00 -0.77
N LYS A 184 60.75 24.72 -1.18
CA LYS A 184 60.73 25.54 -2.41
C LYS A 184 60.90 27.02 -2.13
N LEU A 185 60.25 27.53 -1.09
CA LEU A 185 60.35 28.93 -0.70
C LEU A 185 60.58 29.05 0.79
N SER A 186 61.32 30.08 1.18
CA SER A 186 61.42 30.53 2.55
C SER A 186 61.72 32.02 2.58
N GLY A 187 61.30 32.70 3.63
CA GLY A 187 61.60 34.11 3.81
C GLY A 187 61.10 34.63 5.14
N SER A 188 61.31 35.92 5.38
CA SER A 188 60.75 36.63 6.53
C SER A 188 59.55 37.45 6.10
N ALA A 189 58.43 37.26 6.78
CA ALA A 189 57.20 37.97 6.53
C ALA A 189 56.51 38.24 7.86
N ASP A 190 55.98 39.44 8.03
CA ASP A 190 55.11 39.74 9.16
C ASP A 190 53.72 39.20 8.82
N LEU A 191 53.08 38.50 9.74
CA LEU A 191 51.73 37.99 9.57
C LEU A 191 50.84 38.52 10.69
N TYR A 192 49.82 39.28 10.33
CA TYR A 192 48.83 39.77 11.29
C TYR A 192 47.45 39.20 10.97
N THR A 193 46.93 38.31 11.82
CA THR A 193 45.57 37.77 11.67
C THR A 193 44.70 38.18 12.87
N ASN A 194 43.82 39.18 12.73
CA ASN A 194 42.96 39.63 13.84
C ASN A 194 41.68 38.78 14.00
N GLY A 195 41.23 38.61 15.24
CA GLY A 195 40.47 37.44 15.68
C GLY A 195 38.96 37.53 15.88
N PHE A 196 38.19 38.13 14.96
CA PHE A 196 36.73 37.98 15.04
C PHE A 196 36.09 37.76 13.66
N GLY A 197 35.42 36.62 13.47
CA GLY A 197 34.48 36.36 12.38
C GLY A 197 35.06 36.03 10.99
N ASN A 198 36.34 35.69 10.89
CA ASN A 198 36.95 35.33 9.60
C ASN A 198 36.85 33.82 9.36
N LEU A 199 36.14 33.44 8.31
CA LEU A 199 36.10 32.06 7.82
C LEU A 199 37.41 31.72 7.10
N PHE A 200 37.90 30.51 7.33
CA PHE A 200 38.92 29.89 6.51
C PHE A 200 38.28 29.47 5.18
N ARG A 201 38.85 29.89 4.06
CA ARG A 201 38.30 29.65 2.73
C ARG A 201 39.22 28.72 1.96
N ILE A 202 38.63 27.68 1.38
CA ILE A 202 39.26 26.73 0.49
C ILE A 202 38.63 26.92 -0.89
N GLY A 203 39.48 27.09 -1.90
CA GLY A 203 39.10 27.30 -3.30
C GLY A 203 38.60 28.71 -3.65
N LYS A 204 38.66 29.67 -2.70
CA LYS A 204 38.44 31.09 -3.01
C LYS A 204 39.14 32.04 -2.05
N ASN A 205 39.26 33.31 -2.45
CA ASN A 205 39.50 34.41 -1.53
C ASN A 205 38.23 35.25 -1.26
N LYS A 206 38.35 36.26 -0.38
CA LYS A 206 37.25 37.19 -0.05
C LYS A 206 36.79 38.04 -1.25
N SER A 207 37.66 38.27 -2.22
CA SER A 207 37.40 39.03 -3.45
C SER A 207 36.76 38.18 -4.56
N ASN A 208 36.35 36.94 -4.24
CA ASN A 208 35.78 35.99 -5.18
C ASN A 208 36.70 35.68 -6.37
N ASN A 209 38.00 35.51 -6.09
CA ASN A 209 38.89 34.80 -7.00
C ASN A 209 38.90 33.33 -6.62
N TYR A 210 38.58 32.47 -7.58
CA TYR A 210 38.30 31.06 -7.36
C TYR A 210 39.42 30.17 -7.88
N PHE A 211 39.57 29.00 -7.30
CA PHE A 211 40.43 27.93 -7.79
C PHE A 211 39.66 27.04 -8.76
N GLU A 212 40.33 26.59 -9.81
CA GLU A 212 39.84 25.58 -10.76
C GLU A 212 40.73 24.33 -10.65
N GLY A 213 40.13 23.19 -10.33
CA GLY A 213 40.84 21.93 -10.08
C GLY A 213 40.40 21.22 -8.81
N SER A 214 41.09 20.14 -8.45
CA SER A 214 40.77 19.28 -7.31
C SER A 214 41.59 19.63 -6.06
N ILE A 215 41.01 19.53 -4.87
CA ILE A 215 41.68 19.69 -3.57
C ILE A 215 41.35 18.50 -2.67
N ASP A 216 42.36 18.05 -1.91
CA ASP A 216 42.27 16.92 -0.98
C ASP A 216 43.13 17.12 0.29
N ASP A 217 42.81 16.41 1.37
CA ASP A 217 43.61 16.24 2.59
C ASP A 217 44.12 17.55 3.23
N ILE A 218 43.22 18.53 3.41
CA ILE A 218 43.58 19.81 4.05
C ILE A 218 43.78 19.64 5.56
N GLY A 219 44.98 19.92 6.05
CA GLY A 219 45.32 19.92 7.47
C GLY A 219 45.74 21.30 7.96
N ILE A 220 45.33 21.65 9.19
CA ILE A 220 45.62 22.95 9.80
C ILE A 220 46.09 22.76 11.24
N TRP A 221 47.26 23.30 11.58
CA TRP A 221 47.85 23.24 12.93
C TRP A 221 48.19 24.62 13.48
N ASN A 222 48.13 24.77 14.82
CA ASN A 222 48.55 25.97 15.55
C ASN A 222 50.03 25.95 15.97
N ARG A 223 50.85 25.17 15.28
CA ARG A 223 52.30 25.07 15.52
C ARG A 223 53.07 24.84 14.24
N VAL A 224 54.38 24.91 14.35
CA VAL A 224 55.32 24.48 13.32
C VAL A 224 55.37 22.95 13.30
N LEU A 225 55.06 22.34 12.16
CA LEU A 225 55.36 20.92 11.92
C LEU A 225 56.84 20.76 11.58
N THR A 226 57.44 19.69 12.07
CA THR A 226 58.81 19.28 11.73
C THR A 226 58.89 18.72 10.31
N SER A 227 60.08 18.70 9.72
CA SER A 227 60.27 18.09 8.38
C SER A 227 59.91 16.61 8.35
N GLN A 228 60.07 15.88 9.47
CA GLN A 228 59.66 14.48 9.60
C GLN A 228 58.13 14.33 9.57
N GLU A 229 57.40 15.20 10.27
CA GLU A 229 55.93 15.20 10.25
C GLU A 229 55.40 15.55 8.85
N ILE A 230 55.98 16.56 8.19
CA ILE A 230 55.61 16.91 6.80
C ILE A 230 55.89 15.75 5.85
N THR A 231 57.03 15.07 6.03
CA THR A 231 57.38 13.86 5.25
C THR A 231 56.39 12.73 5.48
N ALA A 232 55.91 12.53 6.71
CA ALA A 232 54.93 11.50 7.04
C ALA A 232 53.57 11.78 6.38
N ILE A 233 53.11 13.05 6.39
CA ILE A 233 51.87 13.47 5.73
C ILE A 233 52.00 13.32 4.20
N TYR A 234 53.13 13.72 3.61
CA TYR A 234 53.39 13.56 2.18
C TYR A 234 53.42 12.09 1.74
N ASN A 235 54.07 11.22 2.51
CA ASN A 235 54.15 9.79 2.22
C ASN A 235 52.93 9.01 2.76
N ALA A 236 51.80 9.68 3.01
CA ALA A 236 50.58 9.04 3.48
C ALA A 236 50.23 7.83 2.60
N PRO A 237 50.07 6.63 3.16
CA PRO A 237 49.67 5.47 2.39
C PRO A 237 48.23 5.65 1.89
N LYS A 238 47.91 4.99 0.76
CA LYS A 238 46.52 4.85 0.31
C LYS A 238 45.67 4.25 1.44
N PRO A 239 44.56 4.88 1.86
CA PRO A 239 43.67 4.29 2.85
C PRO A 239 43.15 2.93 2.37
N ILE A 240 43.31 1.90 3.21
CA ILE A 240 42.81 0.56 2.92
C ILE A 240 41.45 0.40 3.61
N LEU A 241 40.38 0.34 2.83
CA LEU A 241 39.02 0.18 3.33
C LEU A 241 38.56 -1.26 3.17
N TYR A 242 37.94 -1.79 4.22
CA TYR A 242 37.41 -3.14 4.25
C TYR A 242 35.90 -3.17 4.43
N THR A 243 35.27 -4.18 3.84
CA THR A 243 33.88 -4.59 4.07
C THR A 243 33.89 -5.83 4.95
N LEU A 244 33.07 -5.87 6.01
CA LEU A 244 32.98 -7.03 6.89
C LEU A 244 32.21 -8.18 6.21
N ILE A 245 32.77 -9.38 6.27
CA ILE A 245 32.22 -10.64 5.73
C ILE A 245 32.21 -11.68 6.86
N PRO A 246 31.23 -11.66 7.77
CA PRO A 246 31.25 -12.50 8.96
C PRO A 246 31.02 -13.99 8.68
N ASP A 247 30.42 -14.34 7.53
CA ASP A 247 30.22 -15.73 7.13
C ASP A 247 31.47 -16.27 6.44
N LEU A 248 32.13 -17.21 7.12
CA LEU A 248 33.34 -17.87 6.63
C LEU A 248 33.16 -18.52 5.26
N ASN A 249 31.99 -19.08 4.95
CA ASN A 249 31.75 -19.70 3.66
C ASN A 249 31.56 -18.65 2.56
N PHE A 250 30.97 -17.50 2.89
CA PHE A 250 30.87 -16.38 1.94
C PHE A 250 32.26 -15.84 1.60
N GLU A 251 33.09 -15.59 2.61
CA GLU A 251 34.47 -15.13 2.41
C GLU A 251 35.32 -16.14 1.62
N ASN A 252 35.26 -17.43 1.97
CA ASN A 252 35.92 -18.47 1.19
C ASN A 252 35.48 -18.47 -0.28
N LYS A 253 34.19 -18.24 -0.54
CA LYS A 253 33.69 -18.16 -1.91
C LYS A 253 34.22 -16.93 -2.64
N LEU A 254 34.32 -15.78 -1.96
CA LEU A 254 34.93 -14.58 -2.52
C LEU A 254 36.43 -14.79 -2.84
N ILE A 255 37.15 -15.51 -1.99
CA ILE A 255 38.55 -15.91 -2.24
C ILE A 255 38.63 -16.83 -3.47
N GLU A 256 37.75 -17.84 -3.59
CA GLU A 256 37.71 -18.74 -4.74
C GLU A 256 37.44 -17.98 -6.06
N LEU A 257 36.61 -16.94 -6.01
CA LEU A 257 36.28 -16.09 -7.15
C LEU A 257 37.39 -15.06 -7.47
N GLY A 258 38.41 -14.93 -6.62
CA GLY A 258 39.51 -13.98 -6.78
C GLY A 258 39.18 -12.54 -6.38
N PHE A 259 38.09 -12.34 -5.63
CA PHE A 259 37.78 -11.03 -5.04
C PHE A 259 38.54 -10.77 -3.73
N ASP A 260 39.06 -11.83 -3.11
CA ASP A 260 39.83 -11.76 -1.88
C ASP A 260 41.00 -12.74 -1.92
N GLU A 261 41.97 -12.58 -1.02
CA GLU A 261 43.20 -13.37 -1.01
C GLU A 261 43.57 -13.83 0.41
N GLY A 262 44.21 -15.00 0.48
CA GLY A 262 44.78 -15.51 1.73
C GLY A 262 43.82 -16.41 2.51
N ILE A 263 43.86 -16.28 3.83
CA ILE A 263 42.96 -17.01 4.73
C ILE A 263 41.76 -16.12 5.05
N PRO A 264 40.55 -16.68 5.16
CA PRO A 264 39.39 -15.91 5.60
C PRO A 264 39.65 -15.22 6.94
N ASP A 265 39.55 -13.90 6.97
CA ASP A 265 39.82 -13.06 8.14
C ASP A 265 38.62 -12.18 8.55
N GLY A 266 37.46 -12.44 7.95
CA GLY A 266 36.17 -11.81 8.21
C GLY A 266 35.97 -10.51 7.45
N LYS A 267 36.78 -10.21 6.43
CA LYS A 267 36.73 -8.91 5.72
C LYS A 267 37.32 -9.00 4.32
N ILE A 268 36.85 -8.13 3.44
CA ILE A 268 37.34 -8.00 2.06
C ILE A 268 37.69 -6.55 1.75
N LEU A 269 38.68 -6.32 0.89
CA LEU A 269 38.99 -4.98 0.40
C LEU A 269 37.82 -4.41 -0.41
N LYS A 270 37.37 -3.21 -0.04
CA LYS A 270 36.21 -2.56 -0.66
C LYS A 270 36.44 -2.26 -2.14
N GLU A 271 37.69 -2.00 -2.53
CA GLU A 271 38.05 -1.75 -3.93
C GLU A 271 37.86 -2.99 -4.83
N ASN A 272 37.96 -4.20 -4.28
CA ASN A 272 37.81 -5.45 -5.03
C ASN A 272 36.35 -5.75 -5.42
N ILE A 273 35.40 -5.08 -4.77
CA ILE A 273 33.96 -5.37 -4.93
C ILE A 273 33.16 -4.17 -5.47
N GLN A 274 33.77 -2.99 -5.52
CA GLN A 274 33.08 -1.73 -5.83
C GLN A 274 32.44 -1.72 -7.22
N TYR A 275 33.11 -2.32 -8.20
CA TYR A 275 32.72 -2.26 -9.61
C TYR A 275 32.17 -3.59 -10.15
N GLU A 276 31.89 -4.54 -9.26
CA GLU A 276 31.51 -5.89 -9.66
C GLU A 276 30.03 -5.98 -10.03
N PRO A 277 29.70 -6.18 -11.32
CA PRO A 277 28.32 -6.21 -11.77
C PRO A 277 27.69 -7.60 -11.60
N PHE A 278 28.50 -8.63 -11.37
CA PHE A 278 28.11 -10.03 -11.36
C PHE A 278 28.73 -10.72 -10.16
N LEU A 279 27.90 -11.39 -9.36
CA LEU A 279 28.36 -12.23 -8.26
C LEU A 279 27.60 -13.56 -8.27
N ASN A 280 28.34 -14.67 -8.36
CA ASN A 280 27.80 -16.02 -8.20
C ASN A 280 28.44 -16.70 -7.00
N VAL A 281 27.65 -16.84 -5.94
CA VAL A 281 28.02 -17.49 -4.68
C VAL A 281 27.14 -18.72 -4.42
N SER A 282 26.62 -19.32 -5.48
CA SER A 282 25.74 -20.49 -5.41
C SER A 282 26.44 -21.71 -4.78
N SER A 283 25.65 -22.61 -4.21
CA SER A 283 26.10 -23.94 -3.73
C SER A 283 27.29 -23.90 -2.77
N SER A 284 27.39 -22.87 -1.95
CA SER A 284 28.58 -22.58 -1.14
C SER A 284 28.35 -22.75 0.37
N ASN A 285 27.20 -23.30 0.79
CA ASN A 285 26.81 -23.45 2.20
C ASN A 285 26.76 -22.13 3.01
N ILE A 286 26.58 -21.00 2.34
CA ILE A 286 26.52 -19.67 2.95
C ILE A 286 25.23 -19.53 3.76
N SER A 287 25.34 -19.02 4.97
CA SER A 287 24.19 -18.79 5.86
C SER A 287 23.87 -17.30 6.05
N ASP A 288 24.85 -16.43 5.82
CA ASP A 288 24.74 -14.97 5.92
C ASP A 288 25.53 -14.28 4.79
N LEU A 289 24.88 -13.33 4.11
CA LEU A 289 25.49 -12.52 3.03
C LEU A 289 25.86 -11.11 3.49
N THR A 290 25.92 -10.84 4.79
CA THR A 290 26.38 -9.55 5.32
C THR A 290 27.67 -9.10 4.63
N GLY A 291 27.67 -7.86 4.14
CA GLY A 291 28.72 -7.29 3.30
C GLY A 291 28.32 -7.16 1.83
N ILE A 292 27.30 -7.89 1.37
CA ILE A 292 26.73 -7.75 0.03
C ILE A 292 26.24 -6.33 -0.26
N GLU A 293 25.89 -5.56 0.77
CA GLU A 293 25.44 -4.18 0.67
C GLU A 293 26.49 -3.22 0.10
N ASP A 294 27.78 -3.59 0.13
CA ASP A 294 28.87 -2.80 -0.43
C ASP A 294 29.15 -3.10 -1.91
N PHE A 295 28.54 -4.14 -2.49
CA PHE A 295 28.55 -4.41 -3.93
C PHE A 295 27.54 -3.49 -4.65
N LYS A 296 27.85 -2.20 -4.73
CA LYS A 296 26.93 -1.14 -5.17
C LYS A 296 26.56 -1.22 -6.66
N ASP A 297 27.49 -1.69 -7.49
CA ASP A 297 27.29 -1.81 -8.94
C ASP A 297 26.70 -3.18 -9.35
N LEU A 298 26.34 -4.03 -8.38
CA LEU A 298 25.82 -5.38 -8.60
C LEU A 298 24.52 -5.35 -9.40
N ARG A 299 24.51 -6.02 -10.56
CA ARG A 299 23.38 -6.16 -11.48
C ARG A 299 22.83 -7.58 -11.50
N TYR A 300 23.68 -8.57 -11.29
CA TYR A 300 23.34 -9.98 -11.24
C TYR A 300 23.85 -10.60 -9.94
N LEU A 301 22.96 -11.20 -9.17
CA LEU A 301 23.30 -11.97 -7.98
C LEU A 301 22.69 -13.37 -8.07
N ASP A 302 23.55 -14.39 -8.09
CA ASP A 302 23.17 -15.79 -7.88
C ASP A 302 23.71 -16.26 -6.53
N CYS A 303 22.80 -16.49 -5.59
CA CYS A 303 23.08 -17.07 -4.28
C CYS A 303 22.26 -18.35 -4.05
N THR A 304 21.98 -19.10 -5.13
CA THR A 304 21.20 -20.33 -5.08
C THR A 304 21.84 -21.44 -4.25
N ASN A 305 21.04 -22.40 -3.77
CA ASN A 305 21.52 -23.60 -3.10
C ASN A 305 22.40 -23.31 -1.86
N ASN A 306 21.94 -22.38 -1.02
CA ASN A 306 22.63 -21.98 0.21
C ASN A 306 21.71 -22.19 1.43
N ASN A 307 22.12 -21.69 2.59
CA ASN A 307 21.40 -21.80 3.86
C ASN A 307 20.80 -20.48 4.33
N LEU A 308 20.62 -19.50 3.43
CA LEU A 308 20.20 -18.14 3.78
C LEU A 308 18.81 -18.14 4.42
N THR A 309 18.68 -17.50 5.58
CA THR A 309 17.37 -17.27 6.22
C THR A 309 16.86 -15.84 6.00
N THR A 310 17.77 -14.93 5.70
CA THR A 310 17.53 -13.52 5.38
C THR A 310 18.54 -13.07 4.33
N ILE A 311 18.18 -12.04 3.58
CA ILE A 311 19.08 -11.36 2.67
C ILE A 311 18.74 -9.86 2.68
N ASN A 312 19.75 -9.00 2.79
CA ASN A 312 19.57 -7.56 2.77
C ASN A 312 20.12 -6.97 1.47
N LEU A 313 19.21 -6.60 0.56
CA LEU A 313 19.56 -6.05 -0.76
C LEU A 313 19.27 -4.55 -0.88
N THR A 314 19.06 -3.87 0.25
CA THR A 314 18.57 -2.47 0.27
C THR A 314 19.57 -1.45 -0.30
N LYS A 315 20.84 -1.82 -0.45
CA LYS A 315 21.90 -0.99 -1.05
C LYS A 315 22.28 -1.40 -2.47
N ASN A 316 21.77 -2.53 -2.96
CA ASN A 316 22.02 -3.04 -4.30
C ASN A 316 20.94 -2.53 -5.27
N ASP A 317 20.79 -1.21 -5.38
CA ASP A 317 19.74 -0.55 -6.18
C ASP A 317 19.90 -0.74 -7.70
N SER A 318 21.06 -1.24 -8.14
CA SER A 318 21.39 -1.54 -9.52
C SER A 318 21.04 -2.96 -9.94
N LEU A 319 20.54 -3.79 -9.02
CA LEU A 319 20.20 -5.18 -9.26
C LEU A 319 19.07 -5.31 -10.30
N ARG A 320 19.34 -6.14 -11.31
CA ARG A 320 18.41 -6.50 -12.39
C ARG A 320 17.97 -7.96 -12.29
N ASP A 321 18.92 -8.82 -11.94
CA ASP A 321 18.72 -10.27 -11.91
C ASP A 321 19.08 -10.78 -10.52
N LEU A 322 18.09 -11.39 -9.86
CA LEU A 322 18.26 -12.01 -8.55
C LEU A 322 17.84 -13.46 -8.64
N ASP A 323 18.78 -14.36 -8.37
CA ASP A 323 18.50 -15.75 -8.06
C ASP A 323 18.91 -16.08 -6.64
N CYS A 324 17.93 -16.26 -5.76
CA CYS A 324 18.13 -16.74 -4.40
C CYS A 324 17.35 -18.03 -4.13
N SER A 325 17.11 -18.81 -5.18
CA SER A 325 16.37 -20.08 -5.11
C SER A 325 17.08 -21.14 -4.24
N ASN A 326 16.32 -22.09 -3.70
CA ASN A 326 16.80 -23.15 -2.80
C ASN A 326 17.58 -22.61 -1.59
N ASN A 327 16.87 -21.84 -0.77
CA ASN A 327 17.34 -21.27 0.48
C ASN A 327 16.26 -21.47 1.57
N LYS A 328 16.35 -20.73 2.68
CA LYS A 328 15.40 -20.77 3.81
C LYS A 328 14.79 -19.40 4.09
N ILE A 329 14.73 -18.53 3.07
CA ILE A 329 14.29 -17.13 3.19
C ILE A 329 12.79 -17.11 3.46
N SER A 330 12.39 -16.36 4.49
CA SER A 330 10.96 -16.18 4.85
C SER A 330 10.43 -14.78 4.54
N LEU A 331 11.31 -13.79 4.49
CA LEU A 331 11.01 -12.41 4.15
C LEU A 331 12.03 -11.89 3.14
N LEU A 332 11.54 -11.37 2.02
CA LEU A 332 12.36 -10.77 0.99
C LEU A 332 11.86 -9.34 0.71
N ASN A 333 12.69 -8.35 1.03
CA ASN A 333 12.37 -6.94 0.79
C ASN A 333 13.07 -6.45 -0.49
N LEU A 334 12.27 -6.03 -1.48
CA LEU A 334 12.74 -5.57 -2.80
C LEU A 334 12.38 -4.10 -3.10
N GLU A 335 11.98 -3.32 -2.08
CA GLU A 335 11.47 -1.95 -2.28
C GLU A 335 12.49 -1.00 -2.93
N LYS A 336 13.80 -1.26 -2.76
CA LYS A 336 14.88 -0.44 -3.34
C LYS A 336 15.42 -0.98 -4.66
N ASN A 337 15.08 -2.22 -5.03
CA ASN A 337 15.59 -2.88 -6.22
C ASN A 337 14.66 -2.59 -7.42
N LEU A 338 14.49 -1.31 -7.74
CA LEU A 338 13.51 -0.82 -8.72
C LEU A 338 13.82 -1.24 -10.17
N LYS A 339 15.07 -1.62 -10.44
CA LYS A 339 15.56 -2.05 -11.76
C LYS A 339 15.42 -3.56 -11.99
N LEU A 340 14.83 -4.31 -11.04
CA LEU A 340 14.73 -5.76 -11.12
C LEU A 340 13.85 -6.19 -12.30
N GLN A 341 14.37 -7.08 -13.13
CA GLN A 341 13.73 -7.67 -14.31
C GLN A 341 13.49 -9.18 -14.11
N TYR A 342 14.44 -9.89 -13.51
CA TYR A 342 14.37 -11.34 -13.30
C TYR A 342 14.44 -11.66 -11.81
N LEU A 343 13.39 -12.32 -11.30
CA LEU A 343 13.27 -12.69 -9.90
C LEU A 343 13.06 -14.20 -9.76
N LEU A 344 14.11 -14.91 -9.36
CA LEU A 344 14.14 -16.35 -9.15
C LEU A 344 14.31 -16.61 -7.64
N ILE A 345 13.23 -17.05 -7.00
CA ILE A 345 13.10 -17.20 -5.54
C ILE A 345 12.49 -18.55 -5.15
N SER A 346 12.52 -19.51 -6.06
CA SER A 346 11.91 -20.82 -5.87
C SER A 346 12.53 -21.56 -4.68
N ASP A 347 11.79 -22.51 -4.09
CA ASP A 347 12.32 -23.35 -3.00
C ASP A 347 12.78 -22.55 -1.78
N ASN A 348 11.89 -21.69 -1.26
CA ASN A 348 12.11 -20.89 -0.07
C ASN A 348 10.92 -21.03 0.89
N LYS A 349 10.79 -20.13 1.88
CA LYS A 349 9.71 -20.09 2.87
C LYS A 349 8.96 -18.76 2.83
N ILE A 350 8.96 -18.08 1.68
CA ILE A 350 8.39 -16.74 1.55
C ILE A 350 6.87 -16.82 1.67
N THR A 351 6.31 -16.02 2.58
CA THR A 351 4.86 -15.96 2.84
C THR A 351 4.17 -14.77 2.21
N ASP A 352 4.91 -13.69 1.96
CA ASP A 352 4.42 -12.45 1.35
C ASP A 352 5.49 -11.90 0.39
N LEU A 353 5.05 -11.40 -0.76
CA LEU A 353 5.93 -10.81 -1.78
C LEU A 353 5.29 -9.53 -2.32
N ASN A 354 5.84 -8.39 -1.91
CA ASN A 354 5.39 -7.08 -2.35
C ASN A 354 6.21 -6.58 -3.54
N LEU A 355 5.59 -6.53 -4.72
CA LEU A 355 6.19 -6.05 -5.97
C LEU A 355 5.60 -4.72 -6.46
N THR A 356 4.89 -3.98 -5.60
CA THR A 356 4.15 -2.76 -6.00
C THR A 356 5.03 -1.61 -6.50
N LYS A 357 6.34 -1.67 -6.29
CA LYS A 357 7.34 -0.70 -6.77
C LYS A 357 8.21 -1.23 -7.91
N ASN A 358 8.14 -2.53 -8.22
CA ASN A 358 9.03 -3.19 -9.17
C ASN A 358 8.31 -3.36 -10.53
N ASP A 359 8.08 -2.24 -11.22
CA ASP A 359 7.34 -2.19 -12.49
C ASP A 359 8.11 -2.72 -13.71
N SER A 360 9.40 -3.02 -13.53
CA SER A 360 10.30 -3.50 -14.57
C SER A 360 10.44 -5.01 -14.63
N ILE A 361 9.74 -5.75 -13.77
CA ILE A 361 9.80 -7.21 -13.73
C ILE A 361 9.25 -7.82 -15.03
N GLU A 362 10.05 -8.70 -15.61
CA GLU A 362 9.79 -9.45 -16.85
C GLU A 362 9.56 -10.94 -16.57
N SER A 363 10.19 -11.51 -15.54
CA SER A 363 10.06 -12.93 -15.21
C SER A 363 10.10 -13.15 -13.69
N ILE A 364 9.17 -13.98 -13.20
CA ILE A 364 9.09 -14.41 -11.80
C ILE A 364 9.06 -15.94 -11.75
N SER A 365 9.99 -16.52 -11.00
CA SER A 365 9.96 -17.92 -10.56
C SER A 365 9.94 -17.98 -9.05
N ALA A 366 8.80 -18.35 -8.49
CA ALA A 366 8.55 -18.44 -7.05
C ALA A 366 7.88 -19.77 -6.67
N HIS A 367 8.24 -20.85 -7.35
CA HIS A 367 7.73 -22.18 -7.04
C HIS A 367 8.08 -22.60 -5.61
N ARG A 368 7.28 -23.49 -5.02
CA ARG A 368 7.57 -24.13 -3.72
C ARG A 368 7.88 -23.11 -2.63
N ASN A 369 6.96 -22.16 -2.45
CA ASN A 369 6.96 -21.16 -1.38
C ASN A 369 5.67 -21.28 -0.55
N LEU A 370 5.35 -20.27 0.26
CA LEU A 370 4.18 -20.25 1.15
C LEU A 370 3.27 -19.05 0.88
N LEU A 371 3.29 -18.49 -0.33
CA LEU A 371 2.52 -17.31 -0.71
C LEU A 371 1.02 -17.59 -0.62
N THR A 372 0.29 -16.73 0.08
CA THR A 372 -1.19 -16.79 0.17
C THR A 372 -1.88 -15.77 -0.73
N THR A 373 -1.17 -14.70 -1.10
CA THR A 373 -1.60 -13.68 -2.05
C THR A 373 -0.42 -13.24 -2.90
N LEU A 374 -0.71 -12.68 -4.09
CA LEU A 374 0.29 -12.07 -4.96
C LEU A 374 -0.39 -10.98 -5.80
N ASN A 375 0.13 -9.75 -5.73
CA ASN A 375 -0.38 -8.62 -6.52
C ASN A 375 0.59 -8.27 -7.66
N LEU A 376 0.15 -8.49 -8.90
CA LEU A 376 0.94 -8.27 -10.11
C LEU A 376 0.45 -7.09 -10.96
N SER A 377 -0.45 -6.26 -10.43
CA SER A 377 -1.06 -5.11 -11.15
C SER A 377 -0.05 -4.07 -11.67
N LYS A 378 1.17 -4.05 -11.11
CA LYS A 378 2.26 -3.17 -11.54
C LYS A 378 3.28 -3.86 -12.45
N SER A 379 3.31 -5.18 -12.50
CA SER A 379 4.25 -5.96 -13.31
C SER A 379 3.78 -6.08 -14.76
N LYS A 380 3.56 -4.95 -15.44
CA LYS A 380 2.97 -4.91 -16.79
C LYS A 380 3.90 -5.45 -17.90
N LYS A 381 5.19 -5.60 -17.59
CA LYS A 381 6.21 -6.19 -18.47
C LYS A 381 6.40 -7.69 -18.26
N LEU A 382 5.57 -8.33 -17.44
CA LEU A 382 5.72 -9.74 -17.09
C LEU A 382 5.40 -10.65 -18.29
N HIS A 383 6.39 -11.44 -18.72
CA HIS A 383 6.29 -12.44 -19.78
C HIS A 383 6.19 -13.86 -19.21
N SER A 384 6.79 -14.14 -18.05
CA SER A 384 6.82 -15.47 -17.46
C SER A 384 6.48 -15.45 -15.98
N LEU A 385 5.50 -16.27 -15.59
CA LEU A 385 5.08 -16.42 -14.21
C LEU A 385 5.00 -17.90 -13.81
N TYR A 386 5.83 -18.25 -12.84
CA TYR A 386 6.01 -19.60 -12.34
C TYR A 386 5.79 -19.61 -10.82
N ILE A 387 4.61 -20.02 -10.37
CA ILE A 387 4.18 -19.89 -8.97
C ILE A 387 3.53 -21.16 -8.42
N SER A 388 3.84 -22.32 -9.00
CA SER A 388 3.31 -23.59 -8.51
C SER A 388 3.81 -23.98 -7.12
N PHE A 389 3.07 -24.85 -6.43
CA PHE A 389 3.35 -25.25 -5.04
C PHE A 389 3.39 -24.05 -4.07
N ASN A 390 2.33 -23.25 -4.07
CA ASN A 390 2.09 -22.17 -3.11
C ASN A 390 0.73 -22.39 -2.41
N LYS A 391 0.17 -21.35 -1.80
CA LYS A 391 -1.10 -21.38 -1.05
C LYS A 391 -2.07 -20.30 -1.51
N LEU A 392 -1.97 -19.87 -2.77
CA LEU A 392 -2.81 -18.82 -3.32
C LEU A 392 -4.26 -19.28 -3.39
N SER A 393 -5.19 -18.45 -2.89
CA SER A 393 -6.63 -18.70 -2.98
C SER A 393 -7.26 -18.06 -4.22
N THR A 394 -6.69 -16.97 -4.70
CA THR A 394 -7.09 -16.27 -5.93
C THR A 394 -5.87 -15.69 -6.61
N LEU A 395 -5.98 -15.46 -7.92
CA LEU A 395 -4.96 -14.74 -8.68
C LEU A 395 -5.63 -13.93 -9.80
N ASP A 396 -5.23 -12.67 -9.94
CA ASP A 396 -5.66 -11.79 -11.02
C ASP A 396 -4.45 -11.37 -11.84
N ILE A 397 -4.49 -11.71 -13.13
CA ILE A 397 -3.46 -11.40 -14.13
C ILE A 397 -4.05 -10.65 -15.33
N SER A 398 -5.25 -10.06 -15.18
CA SER A 398 -5.93 -9.30 -16.24
C SER A 398 -5.14 -8.10 -16.77
N GLU A 399 -4.26 -7.52 -15.95
CA GLU A 399 -3.40 -6.40 -16.34
C GLU A 399 -2.04 -6.83 -16.94
N ASN A 400 -1.70 -8.12 -16.87
CA ASN A 400 -0.42 -8.67 -17.35
C ASN A 400 -0.57 -9.10 -18.82
N THR A 401 -0.72 -8.12 -19.70
CA THR A 401 -1.02 -8.35 -21.11
C THR A 401 0.15 -9.00 -21.87
N LEU A 402 1.40 -8.86 -21.44
CA LEU A 402 2.55 -9.46 -22.13
C LEU A 402 2.87 -10.91 -21.71
N LEU A 403 1.99 -11.56 -20.94
CA LEU A 403 2.26 -12.88 -20.37
C LEU A 403 2.25 -13.98 -21.45
N GLU A 404 3.34 -14.76 -21.51
CA GLU A 404 3.58 -15.85 -22.47
C GLU A 404 3.68 -17.22 -21.79
N ILE A 405 4.02 -17.26 -20.49
CA ILE A 405 4.11 -18.51 -19.73
C ILE A 405 3.45 -18.34 -18.36
N LEU A 406 2.62 -19.32 -17.98
CA LEU A 406 1.90 -19.31 -16.71
C LEU A 406 1.81 -20.70 -16.08
N ASP A 407 2.50 -20.93 -14.97
CA ASP A 407 2.30 -22.11 -14.13
C ASP A 407 1.79 -21.71 -12.74
N VAL A 408 0.52 -22.04 -12.47
CA VAL A 408 -0.16 -21.82 -11.18
C VAL A 408 -0.58 -23.13 -10.53
N SER A 409 0.00 -24.25 -10.98
CA SER A 409 -0.37 -25.57 -10.49
C SER A 409 -0.10 -25.75 -8.98
N SER A 410 -0.76 -26.71 -8.35
CA SER A 410 -0.52 -27.07 -6.95
C SER A 410 -0.68 -25.87 -6.00
N ASN A 411 -1.79 -25.15 -6.13
CA ASN A 411 -2.21 -24.05 -5.27
C ASN A 411 -3.60 -24.36 -4.65
N ASN A 412 -4.20 -23.39 -3.97
CA ASN A 412 -5.54 -23.50 -3.40
C ASN A 412 -6.54 -22.59 -4.12
N LEU A 413 -6.34 -22.35 -5.43
CA LEU A 413 -7.14 -21.37 -6.16
C LEU A 413 -8.61 -21.77 -6.16
N THR A 414 -9.50 -20.81 -5.90
CA THR A 414 -10.95 -20.94 -6.09
C THR A 414 -11.41 -20.22 -7.35
N SER A 415 -10.66 -19.18 -7.74
CA SER A 415 -10.85 -18.41 -8.97
C SER A 415 -9.51 -17.92 -9.53
N LEU A 416 -9.45 -17.81 -10.86
CA LEU A 416 -8.30 -17.27 -11.60
C LEU A 416 -8.83 -16.30 -12.67
N ASN A 417 -8.38 -15.05 -12.66
CA ASN A 417 -8.71 -14.11 -13.73
C ASN A 417 -7.54 -13.99 -14.73
N LEU A 418 -7.66 -14.74 -15.83
CA LEU A 418 -6.72 -14.77 -16.95
C LEU A 418 -7.19 -13.97 -18.18
N LYS A 419 -8.27 -13.18 -18.06
CA LYS A 419 -8.81 -12.36 -19.15
C LYS A 419 -7.95 -11.10 -19.37
N ASN A 420 -6.79 -11.29 -20.01
CA ASN A 420 -5.76 -10.27 -20.21
C ASN A 420 -5.64 -9.80 -21.67
N GLY A 421 -6.56 -10.21 -22.54
CA GLY A 421 -6.54 -9.90 -23.97
C GLY A 421 -5.49 -10.66 -24.79
N ASN A 422 -4.74 -11.59 -24.19
CA ASN A 422 -3.59 -12.25 -24.80
C ASN A 422 -3.53 -13.77 -24.56
N ASN A 423 -4.68 -14.40 -24.29
CA ASN A 423 -4.77 -15.87 -24.16
C ASN A 423 -4.21 -16.67 -25.35
N LEU A 424 -4.20 -16.11 -26.57
CA LEU A 424 -3.58 -16.73 -27.74
C LEU A 424 -2.04 -16.79 -27.65
N LEU A 425 -1.39 -15.81 -27.02
CA LEU A 425 0.08 -15.76 -26.89
C LEU A 425 0.60 -16.83 -25.94
N LEU A 426 -0.20 -17.20 -24.93
CA LEU A 426 0.14 -18.25 -23.96
C LEU A 426 0.31 -19.64 -24.60
N GLY A 427 -0.32 -19.90 -25.75
CA GLY A 427 -0.20 -21.17 -26.47
C GLY A 427 -0.43 -22.38 -25.55
N ASN A 428 0.53 -23.30 -25.48
CA ASN A 428 0.50 -24.48 -24.59
C ASN A 428 1.32 -24.29 -23.30
N SER A 429 1.82 -23.09 -23.04
CA SER A 429 2.71 -22.77 -21.92
C SER A 429 1.92 -22.41 -20.65
N VAL A 430 0.85 -23.18 -20.38
CA VAL A 430 -0.04 -22.95 -19.24
C VAL A 430 -0.23 -24.21 -18.41
N ASN A 431 -0.35 -24.04 -17.09
CA ASN A 431 -0.73 -25.12 -16.19
C ASN A 431 -1.54 -24.60 -15.00
N PHE A 432 -2.79 -25.07 -14.90
CA PHE A 432 -3.77 -24.71 -13.85
C PHE A 432 -4.15 -25.91 -12.96
N THR A 433 -3.50 -27.06 -13.14
CA THR A 433 -3.84 -28.33 -12.47
C THR A 433 -3.49 -28.34 -10.98
N GLU A 434 -3.98 -29.32 -10.23
CA GLU A 434 -3.74 -29.46 -8.78
C GLU A 434 -4.22 -28.25 -7.95
N ASN A 435 -5.32 -27.63 -8.39
CA ASN A 435 -6.13 -26.64 -7.69
C ASN A 435 -7.57 -27.20 -7.50
N PRO A 436 -7.77 -28.15 -6.57
CA PRO A 436 -9.02 -28.93 -6.49
C PRO A 436 -10.29 -28.08 -6.28
N ASN A 437 -10.19 -26.89 -5.70
CA ASN A 437 -11.30 -25.98 -5.44
C ASN A 437 -11.51 -24.92 -6.53
N LEU A 438 -10.70 -24.94 -7.60
CA LEU A 438 -10.81 -23.97 -8.68
C LEU A 438 -12.08 -24.26 -9.47
N SER A 439 -13.04 -23.33 -9.43
CA SER A 439 -14.34 -23.50 -10.09
C SER A 439 -14.39 -22.78 -11.45
N CYS A 440 -13.70 -21.65 -11.56
CA CYS A 440 -13.76 -20.79 -12.73
C CYS A 440 -12.40 -20.17 -13.05
N ILE A 441 -12.00 -20.31 -14.32
CA ILE A 441 -10.85 -19.63 -14.92
C ILE A 441 -11.43 -18.64 -15.94
N GLN A 442 -11.32 -17.35 -15.64
CA GLN A 442 -11.80 -16.30 -16.51
C GLN A 442 -10.82 -16.11 -17.65
N VAL A 443 -11.29 -16.26 -18.89
CA VAL A 443 -10.48 -16.22 -20.11
C VAL A 443 -11.04 -15.22 -21.11
N ASP A 444 -10.24 -14.86 -22.11
CA ASP A 444 -10.66 -13.99 -23.22
C ASP A 444 -11.70 -14.69 -24.11
N ASP A 445 -11.46 -15.96 -24.42
CA ASP A 445 -12.30 -16.81 -25.25
C ASP A 445 -12.42 -18.21 -24.63
N ALA A 446 -13.63 -18.53 -24.18
CA ALA A 446 -13.93 -19.82 -23.55
C ALA A 446 -13.92 -20.98 -24.56
N GLU A 447 -14.30 -20.77 -25.82
CA GLU A 447 -14.32 -21.83 -26.84
C GLU A 447 -12.88 -22.23 -27.22
N TYR A 448 -12.02 -21.23 -27.44
CA TYR A 448 -10.59 -21.45 -27.65
C TYR A 448 -9.96 -22.23 -26.48
N SER A 449 -10.23 -21.78 -25.25
CA SER A 449 -9.65 -22.37 -24.04
C SER A 449 -10.14 -23.81 -23.82
N ASN A 450 -11.43 -24.09 -24.04
CA ASN A 450 -11.95 -25.45 -23.96
C ASN A 450 -11.37 -26.37 -25.04
N THR A 451 -11.01 -25.84 -26.21
CA THR A 451 -10.42 -26.62 -27.31
C THR A 451 -8.94 -26.93 -27.07
N ASN A 452 -8.16 -25.92 -26.65
CA ASN A 452 -6.70 -26.02 -26.59
C ASN A 452 -6.17 -26.34 -25.20
N TRP A 453 -6.92 -26.02 -24.14
CA TRP A 453 -6.47 -26.14 -22.74
C TRP A 453 -7.26 -27.15 -21.92
N ALA A 454 -8.05 -28.02 -22.55
CA ALA A 454 -8.90 -29.00 -21.87
C ALA A 454 -8.17 -29.82 -20.78
N THR A 455 -6.90 -30.14 -20.99
CA THR A 455 -6.07 -30.96 -20.09
C THR A 455 -5.22 -30.15 -19.11
N PHE A 456 -5.26 -28.81 -19.15
CA PHE A 456 -4.42 -27.95 -18.31
C PHE A 456 -5.11 -27.49 -17.02
N LYS A 457 -6.31 -27.97 -16.71
CA LYS A 457 -7.06 -27.63 -15.48
C LYS A 457 -7.61 -28.89 -14.81
N ASP A 458 -7.98 -28.77 -13.54
CA ASP A 458 -8.71 -29.83 -12.85
C ASP A 458 -10.15 -29.98 -13.38
N ALA A 459 -10.77 -31.12 -13.06
CA ALA A 459 -12.13 -31.43 -13.47
C ALA A 459 -13.18 -30.46 -12.89
N THR A 460 -12.90 -29.87 -11.72
CA THR A 460 -13.78 -28.91 -11.02
C THR A 460 -13.78 -27.53 -11.68
N ALA A 461 -12.74 -27.17 -12.42
CA ALA A 461 -12.60 -25.86 -13.04
C ALA A 461 -13.33 -25.78 -14.38
N THR A 462 -13.84 -24.60 -14.73
CA THR A 462 -14.43 -24.30 -16.03
C THR A 462 -13.81 -23.04 -16.64
N TYR A 463 -13.66 -22.99 -17.97
CA TYR A 463 -13.27 -21.78 -18.67
C TYR A 463 -14.51 -20.94 -18.99
N ASN A 464 -14.51 -19.67 -18.60
CA ASN A 464 -15.62 -18.75 -18.86
C ASN A 464 -15.10 -17.34 -19.19
N THR A 465 -15.87 -16.54 -19.93
CA THR A 465 -15.52 -15.14 -20.22
C THR A 465 -15.91 -14.18 -19.08
N ASN A 466 -16.68 -14.68 -18.11
CA ASN A 466 -17.08 -14.00 -16.89
C ASN A 466 -17.15 -15.00 -15.72
N CYS A 467 -16.31 -14.80 -14.70
CA CYS A 467 -16.29 -15.60 -13.47
C CYS A 467 -16.81 -14.80 -12.25
N THR A 468 -17.46 -13.66 -12.47
CA THR A 468 -17.98 -12.82 -11.38
C THR A 468 -19.09 -13.57 -10.66
N VAL A 469 -18.82 -13.96 -9.42
CA VAL A 469 -19.81 -14.59 -8.53
C VAL A 469 -20.70 -13.48 -7.97
N GLU A 470 -21.96 -13.43 -8.39
CA GLU A 470 -22.94 -12.54 -7.78
C GLU A 470 -23.37 -13.12 -6.43
N TYR A 471 -23.32 -12.30 -5.38
CA TYR A 471 -23.73 -12.67 -4.04
C TYR A 471 -25.06 -12.01 -3.68
N ILE A 472 -25.94 -12.79 -3.04
CA ILE A 472 -27.20 -12.32 -2.47
C ILE A 472 -26.98 -12.11 -0.97
N THR A 473 -27.33 -10.92 -0.46
CA THR A 473 -27.30 -10.65 0.98
C THR A 473 -28.45 -11.35 1.69
N LEU A 474 -28.14 -12.07 2.77
CA LEU A 474 -29.10 -12.71 3.66
C LEU A 474 -29.17 -11.92 4.97
N LYS A 475 -30.35 -11.40 5.32
CA LYS A 475 -30.51 -10.52 6.49
C LYS A 475 -30.58 -11.28 7.82
N ASP A 476 -31.13 -12.49 7.80
CA ASP A 476 -31.28 -13.33 8.98
C ASP A 476 -30.18 -14.40 9.00
N SER A 477 -29.32 -14.36 10.03
CA SER A 477 -28.26 -15.34 10.20
C SER A 477 -28.78 -16.76 10.39
N HIS A 478 -30.01 -16.96 10.87
CA HIS A 478 -30.59 -18.29 10.99
C HIS A 478 -31.01 -18.85 9.62
N PHE A 479 -31.34 -18.00 8.65
CA PHE A 479 -31.61 -18.44 7.29
C PHE A 479 -30.33 -18.96 6.64
N GLU A 480 -29.25 -18.20 6.74
CA GLU A 480 -27.93 -18.62 6.26
C GLU A 480 -27.42 -19.86 7.00
N GLN A 481 -27.51 -19.91 8.33
CA GLN A 481 -27.13 -21.08 9.11
C GLN A 481 -27.87 -22.35 8.65
N LYS A 482 -29.16 -22.23 8.32
CA LYS A 482 -29.93 -23.35 7.80
C LYS A 482 -29.44 -23.79 6.41
N LEU A 483 -29.04 -22.86 5.55
CA LEU A 483 -28.45 -23.18 4.24
C LEU A 483 -27.09 -23.87 4.37
N ILE A 484 -26.30 -23.48 5.38
CA ILE A 484 -25.04 -24.14 5.74
C ILE A 484 -25.30 -25.57 6.24
N ASP A 485 -26.27 -25.75 7.15
CA ASP A 485 -26.63 -27.06 7.69
C ASP A 485 -27.15 -28.02 6.60
N LEU A 486 -27.73 -27.47 5.53
CA LEU A 486 -28.18 -28.21 4.34
C LEU A 486 -27.05 -28.47 3.33
N GLY A 487 -25.86 -27.91 3.53
CA GLY A 487 -24.72 -28.00 2.61
C GLY A 487 -24.89 -27.23 1.31
N ILE A 488 -25.81 -26.27 1.27
CA ILE A 488 -26.03 -25.37 0.12
C ILE A 488 -25.01 -24.24 0.17
N ASP A 489 -24.87 -23.61 1.33
CA ASP A 489 -23.84 -22.61 1.59
C ASP A 489 -22.60 -23.29 2.17
N THR A 490 -21.46 -23.10 1.52
CA THR A 490 -20.19 -23.74 1.87
C THR A 490 -19.11 -22.75 2.29
N ASP A 491 -19.34 -21.44 2.18
CA ASP A 491 -18.36 -20.41 2.54
C ASP A 491 -18.56 -19.85 3.96
N GLY A 492 -19.55 -20.39 4.68
CA GLY A 492 -19.75 -20.23 6.11
C GLY A 492 -20.50 -18.94 6.47
N LEU A 493 -20.92 -18.82 7.73
CA LEU A 493 -21.85 -17.77 8.18
C LEU A 493 -21.26 -16.35 8.03
N ASN A 494 -21.60 -15.66 6.95
CA ASN A 494 -21.01 -14.40 6.51
C ASN A 494 -22.03 -13.35 5.99
N GLY A 495 -23.33 -13.64 6.05
CA GLY A 495 -24.44 -12.78 5.67
C GLY A 495 -24.73 -12.75 4.16
N LYS A 496 -24.18 -13.68 3.37
CA LYS A 496 -24.37 -13.71 1.92
C LYS A 496 -24.33 -15.14 1.39
N ILE A 497 -24.93 -15.36 0.23
CA ILE A 497 -24.86 -16.64 -0.48
C ILE A 497 -24.58 -16.40 -1.96
N SER A 498 -23.82 -17.28 -2.61
CA SER A 498 -23.55 -17.13 -4.03
C SER A 498 -24.77 -17.50 -4.89
N SER A 499 -24.96 -16.78 -5.99
CA SER A 499 -25.96 -17.10 -7.01
C SER A 499 -25.79 -18.50 -7.58
N SER A 500 -24.55 -19.01 -7.67
CA SER A 500 -24.25 -20.38 -8.06
C SER A 500 -24.82 -21.41 -7.10
N ASP A 501 -24.67 -21.21 -5.78
CA ASP A 501 -25.12 -22.17 -4.76
C ASP A 501 -26.62 -22.42 -4.83
N ILE A 502 -27.39 -21.38 -5.16
CA ILE A 502 -28.86 -21.44 -5.14
C ILE A 502 -29.49 -21.72 -6.52
N SER A 503 -28.73 -21.56 -7.61
CA SER A 503 -29.24 -21.64 -8.98
C SER A 503 -29.88 -22.99 -9.32
N ALA A 504 -29.40 -24.08 -8.72
CA ALA A 504 -29.89 -25.44 -8.95
C ALA A 504 -30.79 -25.98 -7.83
N VAL A 505 -31.05 -25.19 -6.78
CA VAL A 505 -31.84 -25.64 -5.62
C VAL A 505 -33.32 -25.71 -5.99
N THR A 506 -33.86 -26.92 -6.06
CA THR A 506 -35.27 -27.16 -6.44
C THR A 506 -36.16 -27.49 -5.24
N SER A 507 -35.59 -27.88 -4.10
CA SER A 507 -36.31 -28.19 -2.86
C SER A 507 -35.57 -27.64 -1.66
N LEU A 508 -36.27 -26.92 -0.79
CA LEU A 508 -35.67 -26.27 0.37
C LEU A 508 -36.53 -26.46 1.62
N ASP A 509 -35.94 -27.05 2.65
CA ASP A 509 -36.56 -27.26 3.97
C ASP A 509 -35.88 -26.36 5.02
N LEU A 510 -36.58 -25.28 5.35
CA LEU A 510 -36.22 -24.28 6.34
C LEU A 510 -37.04 -24.43 7.63
N SER A 511 -37.73 -25.56 7.83
CA SER A 511 -38.61 -25.73 8.97
C SER A 511 -37.86 -25.70 10.30
N ASN A 512 -38.53 -25.23 11.36
CA ASN A 512 -38.01 -25.26 12.75
C ASN A 512 -36.62 -24.61 12.92
N SER A 513 -36.38 -23.49 12.22
CA SER A 513 -35.04 -22.89 12.12
C SER A 513 -34.93 -21.50 12.77
N ASN A 514 -35.96 -21.06 13.51
CA ASN A 514 -36.04 -19.74 14.16
C ASN A 514 -35.85 -18.53 13.22
N ILE A 515 -36.19 -18.68 11.94
CA ILE A 515 -36.04 -17.62 10.93
C ILE A 515 -37.13 -16.55 11.14
N THR A 516 -36.73 -15.28 11.12
CA THR A 516 -37.60 -14.10 11.25
C THR A 516 -37.73 -13.31 9.95
N ASP A 517 -36.66 -13.27 9.13
CA ASP A 517 -36.62 -12.59 7.83
C ASP A 517 -36.12 -13.56 6.75
N LEU A 518 -36.95 -13.79 5.73
CA LEU A 518 -36.65 -14.68 4.60
C LEU A 518 -36.29 -13.91 3.32
N SER A 519 -35.93 -12.62 3.43
CA SER A 519 -35.40 -11.83 2.32
C SER A 519 -34.21 -12.53 1.67
N GLY A 520 -34.24 -12.68 0.35
CA GLY A 520 -33.23 -13.41 -0.42
C GLY A 520 -33.81 -14.67 -1.08
N ILE A 521 -34.91 -15.22 -0.54
CA ILE A 521 -35.61 -16.39 -1.11
C ILE A 521 -36.09 -16.15 -2.55
N GLU A 522 -36.32 -14.89 -2.93
CA GLU A 522 -36.70 -14.48 -4.28
C GLU A 522 -35.67 -14.91 -5.34
N ASN A 523 -34.41 -15.09 -4.95
CA ASN A 523 -33.33 -15.46 -5.86
C ASN A 523 -33.26 -16.98 -6.11
N PHE A 524 -33.98 -17.79 -5.33
CA PHE A 524 -34.08 -19.23 -5.52
C PHE A 524 -35.11 -19.58 -6.61
N THR A 525 -34.82 -19.12 -7.83
CA THR A 525 -35.75 -19.15 -8.97
C THR A 525 -36.09 -20.55 -9.47
N SER A 526 -35.26 -21.54 -9.15
CA SER A 526 -35.45 -22.97 -9.47
C SER A 526 -36.33 -23.73 -8.47
N LEU A 527 -36.80 -23.10 -7.37
CA LEU A 527 -37.57 -23.78 -6.34
C LEU A 527 -38.91 -24.30 -6.85
N THR A 528 -39.15 -25.58 -6.60
CA THR A 528 -40.42 -26.30 -6.80
C THR A 528 -41.06 -26.66 -5.45
N ASN A 529 -40.26 -26.80 -4.39
CA ASN A 529 -40.73 -27.17 -3.05
C ASN A 529 -40.10 -26.26 -1.98
N LEU A 530 -40.93 -25.60 -1.18
CA LEU A 530 -40.49 -24.80 -0.03
C LEU A 530 -41.25 -25.20 1.24
N ASP A 531 -40.52 -25.61 2.26
CA ASP A 531 -41.00 -25.73 3.63
C ASP A 531 -40.33 -24.67 4.50
N CYS A 532 -41.07 -23.71 5.02
CA CYS A 532 -40.60 -22.69 5.96
C CYS A 532 -41.42 -22.68 7.25
N SER A 533 -42.00 -23.82 7.61
CA SER A 533 -42.89 -23.96 8.78
C SER A 533 -42.19 -23.86 10.13
N ASN A 534 -42.95 -23.52 11.18
CA ASN A 534 -42.46 -23.42 12.56
C ASN A 534 -41.28 -22.44 12.70
N ASN A 535 -41.48 -21.23 12.18
CA ASN A 535 -40.53 -20.12 12.25
C ASN A 535 -41.26 -18.87 12.79
N GLN A 536 -40.65 -17.70 12.65
CA GLN A 536 -41.17 -16.42 13.13
C GLN A 536 -41.29 -15.42 11.95
N ILE A 537 -41.53 -15.92 10.74
CA ILE A 537 -41.55 -15.12 9.52
C ILE A 537 -42.78 -14.22 9.53
N THR A 538 -42.56 -12.92 9.31
CA THR A 538 -43.64 -11.91 9.24
C THR A 538 -43.98 -11.52 7.80
N ASN A 539 -42.98 -11.50 6.92
CA ASN A 539 -43.12 -11.18 5.51
C ASN A 539 -42.55 -12.30 4.65
N LEU A 540 -43.36 -12.82 3.73
CA LEU A 540 -42.99 -13.89 2.82
C LEU A 540 -43.27 -13.46 1.39
N ASN A 541 -42.23 -13.09 0.66
CA ASN A 541 -42.30 -12.70 -0.73
C ASN A 541 -41.83 -13.85 -1.63
N LEU A 542 -42.74 -14.43 -2.41
CA LEU A 542 -42.46 -15.55 -3.32
C LEU A 542 -42.68 -15.16 -4.79
N SER A 543 -42.75 -13.87 -5.10
CA SER A 543 -43.14 -13.37 -6.43
C SER A 543 -42.20 -13.77 -7.57
N TYR A 544 -40.95 -14.15 -7.25
CA TYR A 544 -39.93 -14.61 -8.21
C TYR A 544 -39.75 -16.14 -8.25
N ASN A 545 -40.34 -16.89 -7.32
CA ASN A 545 -40.28 -18.35 -7.29
C ASN A 545 -41.37 -18.95 -8.19
N LEU A 546 -41.27 -18.67 -9.50
CA LEU A 546 -42.33 -18.94 -10.49
C LEU A 546 -42.58 -20.44 -10.73
N LEU A 547 -41.61 -21.29 -10.40
CA LEU A 547 -41.67 -22.74 -10.54
C LEU A 547 -42.24 -23.45 -9.30
N LEU A 548 -42.62 -22.72 -8.25
CA LEU A 548 -43.03 -23.31 -6.97
C LEU A 548 -44.33 -24.11 -7.10
N GLU A 549 -44.27 -25.40 -6.75
CA GLU A 549 -45.37 -26.36 -6.78
C GLU A 549 -45.95 -26.65 -5.39
N ARG A 550 -45.12 -26.57 -4.35
CA ARG A 550 -45.51 -26.88 -2.97
C ARG A 550 -44.96 -25.83 -2.00
N LEU A 551 -45.86 -25.24 -1.22
CA LEU A 551 -45.56 -24.30 -0.13
C LEU A 551 -46.11 -24.83 1.20
N ILE A 552 -45.23 -25.05 2.17
CA ILE A 552 -45.55 -25.37 3.56
C ILE A 552 -45.01 -24.25 4.44
N ALA A 553 -45.89 -23.44 5.03
CA ALA A 553 -45.52 -22.25 5.79
C ALA A 553 -46.33 -22.10 7.11
N PHE A 554 -46.80 -23.22 7.66
CA PHE A 554 -47.60 -23.21 8.89
C PHE A 554 -46.79 -22.79 10.12
N SER A 555 -47.47 -22.30 11.16
CA SER A 555 -46.85 -21.83 12.42
C SER A 555 -45.78 -20.75 12.17
N ASN A 556 -46.23 -19.60 11.68
CA ASN A 556 -45.42 -18.39 11.46
C ASN A 556 -46.21 -17.14 11.92
N GLN A 557 -45.72 -15.94 11.60
CA GLN A 557 -46.33 -14.65 11.95
C GLN A 557 -46.80 -13.88 10.70
N ILE A 558 -47.11 -14.59 9.61
CA ILE A 558 -47.46 -13.97 8.32
C ILE A 558 -48.87 -13.37 8.39
N THR A 559 -48.99 -12.08 8.11
CA THR A 559 -50.27 -11.34 8.13
C THR A 559 -50.88 -11.14 6.75
N SER A 560 -50.05 -11.14 5.70
CA SER A 560 -50.46 -11.00 4.31
C SER A 560 -49.60 -11.89 3.43
N LEU A 561 -50.23 -12.59 2.48
CA LEU A 561 -49.52 -13.46 1.55
C LEU A 561 -50.12 -13.36 0.14
N ASP A 562 -49.27 -12.98 -0.83
CA ASP A 562 -49.64 -12.93 -2.24
C ASP A 562 -48.93 -14.04 -3.03
N LEU A 563 -49.71 -14.97 -3.56
CA LEU A 563 -49.28 -16.12 -4.35
C LEU A 563 -49.75 -16.02 -5.81
N SER A 564 -50.22 -14.86 -6.26
CA SER A 564 -50.76 -14.66 -7.62
C SER A 564 -49.75 -14.93 -8.75
N LYS A 565 -48.45 -14.87 -8.47
CA LYS A 565 -47.38 -15.17 -9.44
C LYS A 565 -47.02 -16.65 -9.50
N ASN A 566 -47.34 -17.44 -8.47
CA ASN A 566 -46.92 -18.84 -8.33
C ASN A 566 -47.94 -19.78 -9.00
N SER A 567 -48.03 -19.70 -10.34
CA SER A 567 -49.01 -20.44 -11.16
C SER A 567 -48.83 -21.96 -11.20
N LYS A 568 -47.77 -22.49 -10.58
CA LYS A 568 -47.49 -23.93 -10.49
C LYS A 568 -47.93 -24.56 -9.17
N LEU A 569 -48.36 -23.77 -8.17
CA LEU A 569 -48.72 -24.26 -6.85
C LEU A 569 -49.87 -25.27 -6.92
N THR A 570 -49.64 -26.45 -6.35
CA THR A 570 -50.64 -27.51 -6.13
C THR A 570 -50.87 -27.78 -4.65
N ILE A 571 -49.95 -27.37 -3.76
CA ILE A 571 -50.11 -27.49 -2.31
C ILE A 571 -49.78 -26.14 -1.65
N VAL A 572 -50.72 -25.62 -0.85
CA VAL A 572 -50.53 -24.42 -0.01
C VAL A 572 -51.01 -24.69 1.41
N TYR A 573 -50.07 -24.89 2.34
CA TYR A 573 -50.37 -25.18 3.75
C TYR A 573 -49.83 -24.06 4.64
N VAL A 574 -50.72 -23.14 5.03
CA VAL A 574 -50.36 -21.86 5.70
C VAL A 574 -51.05 -21.68 7.05
N VAL A 575 -51.59 -22.76 7.63
CA VAL A 575 -52.36 -22.74 8.89
C VAL A 575 -51.54 -22.18 10.05
N SER A 576 -52.20 -21.78 11.14
CA SER A 576 -51.54 -21.20 12.32
C SER A 576 -50.70 -19.95 11.99
N ASN A 577 -51.23 -19.07 11.14
CA ASN A 577 -50.69 -17.74 10.87
C ASN A 577 -51.76 -16.68 11.15
N PRO A 578 -51.39 -15.44 11.54
CA PRO A 578 -52.32 -14.32 11.71
C PRO A 578 -52.71 -13.67 10.36
N LEU A 579 -53.01 -14.48 9.33
CA LEU A 579 -53.33 -14.00 8.00
C LEU A 579 -54.64 -13.21 8.00
N ILE A 580 -54.58 -11.98 7.49
CA ILE A 580 -55.73 -11.09 7.22
C ILE A 580 -56.01 -11.04 5.72
N PHE A 581 -54.98 -11.27 4.89
CA PHE A 581 -55.08 -11.29 3.44
C PHE A 581 -54.34 -12.49 2.83
N LEU A 582 -55.01 -13.19 1.91
CA LEU A 582 -54.41 -14.24 1.10
C LEU A 582 -54.87 -14.09 -0.36
N ASN A 583 -53.93 -13.87 -1.26
CA ASN A 583 -54.17 -13.88 -2.69
C ASN A 583 -53.68 -15.18 -3.34
N LEU A 584 -54.61 -16.04 -3.73
CA LEU A 584 -54.36 -17.30 -4.43
C LEU A 584 -54.90 -17.26 -5.87
N GLN A 585 -55.16 -16.07 -6.43
CA GLN A 585 -55.58 -15.92 -7.82
C GLN A 585 -54.38 -16.09 -8.76
N ASN A 586 -53.94 -17.33 -8.96
CA ASN A 586 -52.71 -17.69 -9.66
C ASN A 586 -52.94 -18.51 -10.94
N GLY A 587 -54.20 -18.71 -11.35
CA GLY A 587 -54.59 -19.50 -12.50
C GLY A 587 -54.57 -21.02 -12.31
N ASN A 588 -54.24 -21.53 -11.11
CA ASN A 588 -54.03 -22.96 -10.86
C ASN A 588 -54.94 -23.56 -9.78
N ASN A 589 -55.98 -22.83 -9.36
CA ASN A 589 -56.87 -23.28 -8.27
C ASN A 589 -57.52 -24.66 -8.52
N THR A 590 -57.79 -25.04 -9.76
CA THR A 590 -58.41 -26.35 -10.06
C THR A 590 -57.47 -27.55 -9.83
N ASN A 591 -56.16 -27.32 -9.74
CA ASN A 591 -55.14 -28.37 -9.57
C ASN A 591 -54.64 -28.51 -8.12
N MET A 592 -55.22 -27.78 -7.16
CA MET A 592 -54.83 -27.87 -5.76
C MET A 592 -55.20 -29.22 -5.15
N ILE A 593 -54.27 -29.80 -4.40
CA ILE A 593 -54.43 -31.06 -3.68
C ILE A 593 -55.03 -30.77 -2.30
N ILE A 594 -56.22 -31.30 -2.02
CA ILE A 594 -56.93 -31.14 -0.74
C ILE A 594 -57.27 -32.51 -0.13
N LEU A 595 -57.22 -32.61 1.19
CA LEU A 595 -57.64 -33.83 1.91
C LEU A 595 -59.15 -34.05 1.71
N ASN A 596 -59.54 -35.29 1.39
CA ASN A 596 -60.91 -35.77 1.14
C ASN A 596 -61.58 -35.45 -0.23
N VAL A 597 -60.87 -34.97 -1.25
CA VAL A 597 -61.47 -34.82 -2.61
C VAL A 597 -60.70 -35.56 -3.73
N THR A 598 -59.49 -36.03 -3.49
CA THR A 598 -58.75 -36.81 -4.50
C THR A 598 -58.30 -38.13 -3.91
N GLY A 599 -58.62 -39.24 -4.58
CA GLY A 599 -58.14 -40.59 -4.25
C GLY A 599 -56.64 -40.77 -4.50
N LYS A 600 -55.82 -39.80 -4.09
CA LYS A 600 -54.36 -39.82 -4.12
C LYS A 600 -53.87 -39.91 -2.68
N ASN A 601 -53.08 -40.95 -2.38
CA ASN A 601 -52.35 -41.05 -1.11
C ASN A 601 -51.52 -39.78 -0.89
N VAL A 602 -51.76 -39.06 0.20
CA VAL A 602 -51.02 -37.84 0.54
C VAL A 602 -49.91 -38.20 1.53
N ALA A 603 -48.67 -37.82 1.22
CA ALA A 603 -47.50 -38.24 2.00
C ALA A 603 -47.32 -37.48 3.34
N SER A 604 -47.92 -36.30 3.57
CA SER A 604 -48.03 -35.65 4.91
C SER A 604 -48.86 -34.35 4.95
N TYR A 605 -48.95 -33.56 3.86
CA TYR A 605 -49.67 -32.26 3.84
C TYR A 605 -50.54 -32.08 2.58
N ALA A 606 -51.65 -31.36 2.71
CA ALA A 606 -52.51 -30.92 1.60
C ALA A 606 -52.93 -29.47 1.82
N THR A 607 -53.44 -28.80 0.79
CA THR A 607 -53.89 -27.41 0.85
C THR A 607 -54.94 -27.23 1.95
N SER A 608 -54.68 -26.30 2.88
CA SER A 608 -55.57 -25.99 4.00
C SER A 608 -55.38 -24.56 4.51
N PHE A 609 -56.50 -23.94 4.86
CA PHE A 609 -56.64 -22.61 5.44
C PHE A 609 -57.42 -22.65 6.77
N LEU A 610 -57.61 -23.84 7.34
CA LEU A 610 -58.25 -24.02 8.64
C LEU A 610 -57.39 -23.42 9.76
N GLY A 611 -58.03 -22.81 10.75
CA GLY A 611 -57.38 -22.12 11.87
C GLY A 611 -56.97 -20.68 11.58
N LEU A 612 -57.19 -20.15 10.37
CA LEU A 612 -56.92 -18.75 10.00
C LEU A 612 -58.07 -17.84 10.42
N ASN A 613 -58.27 -17.68 11.74
CA ASN A 613 -59.46 -17.02 12.31
C ASN A 613 -59.61 -15.52 11.97
N GLN A 614 -58.53 -14.86 11.52
CA GLN A 614 -58.54 -13.43 11.14
C GLN A 614 -58.76 -13.20 9.64
N LEU A 615 -58.76 -14.27 8.84
CA LEU A 615 -58.83 -14.18 7.39
C LEU A 615 -60.28 -14.05 6.92
N ALA A 616 -60.69 -12.85 6.53
CA ALA A 616 -62.07 -12.61 6.07
C ALA A 616 -62.31 -13.11 4.63
N CYS A 617 -61.28 -13.05 3.78
CA CYS A 617 -61.41 -13.38 2.36
C CYS A 617 -60.13 -13.98 1.78
N ILE A 618 -60.29 -15.00 0.95
CA ILE A 618 -59.24 -15.59 0.13
C ILE A 618 -59.54 -15.25 -1.33
N LYS A 619 -58.61 -14.55 -1.98
CA LYS A 619 -58.76 -14.18 -3.39
C LYS A 619 -58.43 -15.39 -4.27
N VAL A 620 -59.34 -15.78 -5.15
CA VAL A 620 -59.26 -17.01 -5.95
C VAL A 620 -59.56 -16.76 -7.43
N ASP A 621 -59.19 -17.69 -8.30
CA ASP A 621 -59.44 -17.64 -9.74
C ASP A 621 -60.94 -17.70 -10.08
N ASN A 622 -61.67 -18.57 -9.38
CA ASN A 622 -63.09 -18.79 -9.60
C ASN A 622 -63.78 -19.06 -8.26
N ALA A 623 -64.51 -18.05 -7.77
CA ALA A 623 -65.21 -18.12 -6.49
C ALA A 623 -66.24 -19.27 -6.43
N ALA A 624 -66.97 -19.55 -7.51
CA ALA A 624 -67.97 -20.62 -7.52
C ALA A 624 -67.34 -22.01 -7.39
N PHE A 625 -66.23 -22.25 -8.11
CA PHE A 625 -65.46 -23.48 -7.99
C PHE A 625 -64.91 -23.65 -6.57
N SER A 626 -64.25 -22.63 -6.02
CA SER A 626 -63.64 -22.70 -4.69
C SER A 626 -64.69 -22.87 -3.59
N ASN A 627 -65.82 -22.16 -3.64
CA ASN A 627 -66.90 -22.35 -2.66
C ASN A 627 -67.51 -23.76 -2.71
N THR A 628 -67.54 -24.40 -3.88
CA THR A 628 -68.04 -25.78 -4.02
C THR A 628 -67.02 -26.81 -3.52
N ASN A 629 -65.78 -26.71 -3.98
CA ASN A 629 -64.78 -27.78 -3.82
C ASN A 629 -63.88 -27.61 -2.59
N TRP A 630 -63.73 -26.39 -2.07
CA TRP A 630 -62.83 -26.06 -0.95
C TRP A 630 -63.58 -25.64 0.33
N SER A 631 -64.89 -25.85 0.38
CA SER A 631 -65.73 -25.45 1.52
C SER A 631 -65.28 -25.98 2.88
N LYS A 632 -64.56 -27.12 2.90
CA LYS A 632 -64.10 -27.81 4.12
C LYS A 632 -62.70 -27.43 4.59
N ILE A 633 -61.99 -26.55 3.89
CA ILE A 633 -60.60 -26.23 4.18
C ILE A 633 -60.38 -24.76 4.59
N LYS A 634 -61.42 -24.06 5.02
CA LYS A 634 -61.37 -22.69 5.56
C LYS A 634 -62.37 -22.53 6.71
N GLU A 635 -62.25 -21.45 7.48
CA GLU A 635 -63.24 -21.11 8.49
C GLU A 635 -64.60 -20.73 7.87
N THR A 636 -65.66 -20.83 8.67
CA THR A 636 -67.01 -20.42 8.24
C THR A 636 -67.14 -18.91 8.05
N SER A 637 -66.31 -18.12 8.74
CA SER A 637 -66.22 -16.66 8.62
C SER A 637 -65.46 -16.19 7.38
N THR A 638 -64.62 -17.05 6.78
CA THR A 638 -63.83 -16.73 5.60
C THR A 638 -64.64 -16.93 4.32
N THR A 639 -64.48 -16.08 3.31
CA THR A 639 -65.13 -16.24 2.00
C THR A 639 -64.12 -16.43 0.87
N TYR A 640 -64.49 -17.16 -0.18
CA TYR A 640 -63.74 -17.18 -1.44
C TYR A 640 -64.34 -16.16 -2.40
N SER A 641 -63.51 -15.27 -2.96
CA SER A 641 -63.95 -14.25 -3.91
C SER A 641 -62.90 -14.01 -4.99
N THR A 642 -63.32 -13.60 -6.19
CA THR A 642 -62.41 -13.08 -7.23
C THR A 642 -61.96 -11.65 -6.93
N SER A 643 -62.68 -10.96 -6.05
CA SER A 643 -62.37 -9.64 -5.52
C SER A 643 -62.60 -9.66 -4.01
N CYS A 644 -61.52 -9.86 -3.26
CA CYS A 644 -61.55 -9.58 -1.84
C CYS A 644 -61.57 -8.07 -1.67
N SER A 645 -62.76 -7.49 -1.52
CA SER A 645 -62.90 -6.17 -0.95
C SER A 645 -62.37 -6.27 0.46
N LEU A 646 -61.12 -5.86 0.66
CA LEU A 646 -60.58 -5.68 1.98
C LEU A 646 -61.56 -4.74 2.71
N GLY A 647 -62.28 -5.26 3.70
CA GLY A 647 -62.77 -4.44 4.79
C GLY A 647 -61.55 -3.93 5.55
N ILE A 648 -60.80 -3.03 4.93
CA ILE A 648 -59.95 -2.08 5.61
C ILE A 648 -60.93 -0.96 5.95
N GLU A 649 -60.99 -0.57 7.24
CA GLU A 649 -61.36 0.79 7.55
C GLU A 649 -60.55 1.69 6.63
N ASP A 650 -61.20 2.28 5.61
CA ASP A 650 -60.62 3.37 4.81
C ASP A 650 -59.81 4.21 5.77
N SER A 651 -58.52 4.41 5.49
CA SER A 651 -57.68 5.38 6.19
C SER A 651 -58.57 6.58 6.50
N VAL A 652 -58.83 6.84 7.79
CA VAL A 652 -59.85 7.81 8.23
C VAL A 652 -59.63 9.17 7.53
N PHE A 653 -58.39 9.44 7.10
CA PHE A 653 -57.91 10.62 6.41
C PHE A 653 -58.09 10.64 4.88
N ASP A 654 -58.51 9.55 4.24
CA ASP A 654 -58.71 9.52 2.78
C ASP A 654 -60.01 10.25 2.39
N LYS A 655 -60.95 10.41 3.33
CA LYS A 655 -62.22 11.14 3.15
C LYS A 655 -62.16 12.61 3.58
N VAL A 656 -61.09 13.06 4.20
CA VAL A 656 -60.99 14.45 4.70
C VAL A 656 -60.85 15.45 3.58
N THR A 657 -61.74 16.43 3.56
CA THR A 657 -61.75 17.53 2.58
C THR A 657 -61.59 18.87 3.28
N LEU A 658 -60.73 19.74 2.74
CA LEU A 658 -60.57 21.12 3.20
C LEU A 658 -61.17 22.06 2.16
N TYR A 659 -62.21 22.81 2.55
CA TYR A 659 -62.86 23.78 1.66
C TYR A 659 -63.37 25.03 2.40
N PRO A 660 -63.41 26.20 1.75
CA PRO A 660 -62.83 26.46 0.43
C PRO A 660 -61.30 26.39 0.49
N ASN A 661 -60.68 25.90 -0.59
CA ASN A 661 -59.23 25.87 -0.75
C ASN A 661 -58.91 26.07 -2.24
N PRO A 662 -58.49 27.28 -2.67
CA PRO A 662 -57.98 28.38 -1.85
C PRO A 662 -59.03 29.06 -0.93
N THR A 663 -58.56 29.64 0.19
CA THR A 663 -59.38 30.41 1.14
C THR A 663 -58.88 31.84 1.30
N LYS A 664 -59.72 32.74 1.82
CA LYS A 664 -59.33 34.10 2.22
C LYS A 664 -59.25 34.26 3.74
N ASP A 665 -60.14 33.58 4.47
CA ASP A 665 -60.30 33.79 5.91
C ASP A 665 -60.38 32.47 6.69
N GLU A 666 -61.28 31.55 6.33
CA GLU A 666 -61.51 30.30 7.08
C GLU A 666 -61.51 29.06 6.18
N VAL A 667 -61.13 27.92 6.75
CA VAL A 667 -61.20 26.60 6.08
C VAL A 667 -62.02 25.65 6.93
N THR A 668 -63.01 25.01 6.31
CA THR A 668 -63.74 23.90 6.91
C THR A 668 -63.04 22.59 6.58
N ILE A 669 -62.73 21.83 7.63
CA ILE A 669 -62.22 20.46 7.60
C ILE A 669 -63.43 19.55 7.79
N ALA A 670 -63.82 18.83 6.74
CA ALA A 670 -65.04 18.03 6.72
C ALA A 670 -64.78 16.53 6.58
N ASN A 671 -65.80 15.75 6.97
CA ASN A 671 -65.87 14.29 6.91
C ASN A 671 -64.93 13.54 7.85
N ILE A 672 -64.47 14.18 8.93
CA ILE A 672 -63.60 13.54 9.92
C ILE A 672 -63.70 14.20 11.30
N SER A 673 -63.76 13.38 12.35
CA SER A 673 -63.62 13.85 13.73
C SER A 673 -62.14 13.98 14.08
N LEU A 674 -61.74 15.11 14.65
CA LEU A 674 -60.35 15.43 14.95
C LEU A 674 -60.25 16.05 16.34
N GLU A 675 -59.09 15.86 16.98
CA GLU A 675 -58.79 16.49 18.27
C GLU A 675 -58.02 17.80 18.07
N LYS A 676 -57.19 17.85 17.01
CA LYS A 676 -56.27 18.98 16.81
C LYS A 676 -55.95 19.20 15.33
N ALA A 677 -55.78 20.48 14.97
CA ALA A 677 -55.18 20.89 13.70
C ALA A 677 -54.03 21.88 13.95
N THR A 678 -52.92 21.72 13.24
CA THR A 678 -51.74 22.59 13.32
C THR A 678 -51.33 23.04 11.93
N VAL A 679 -50.98 24.32 11.78
CA VAL A 679 -50.69 24.94 10.48
C VAL A 679 -49.23 25.33 10.44
N TYR A 680 -48.53 24.94 9.37
CA TYR A 680 -47.13 25.23 9.14
C TYR A 680 -46.94 26.01 7.84
N ASN A 681 -45.96 26.92 7.82
CA ASN A 681 -45.53 27.56 6.57
C ASN A 681 -44.66 26.62 5.71
N THR A 682 -44.27 27.04 4.51
CA THR A 682 -43.44 26.25 3.59
C THR A 682 -42.03 25.95 4.09
N LEU A 683 -41.57 26.64 5.14
CA LEU A 683 -40.29 26.40 5.81
C LEU A 683 -40.41 25.40 6.97
N GLY A 684 -41.61 24.84 7.21
CA GLY A 684 -41.86 23.89 8.28
C GLY A 684 -42.00 24.51 9.67
N GLN A 685 -42.20 25.83 9.77
CA GLN A 685 -42.43 26.52 11.05
C GLN A 685 -43.91 26.50 11.41
N LEU A 686 -44.25 26.15 12.66
CA LEU A 686 -45.61 26.19 13.19
C LEU A 686 -46.10 27.64 13.28
N VAL A 687 -47.22 27.96 12.62
CA VAL A 687 -47.79 29.31 12.58
C VAL A 687 -49.12 29.45 13.32
N LYS A 688 -49.96 28.40 13.38
CA LYS A 688 -51.21 28.36 14.18
C LYS A 688 -51.50 26.94 14.68
N SER A 689 -52.23 26.83 15.79
CA SER A 689 -52.71 25.56 16.36
C SER A 689 -54.14 25.70 16.86
N PHE A 690 -54.98 24.70 16.62
CA PHE A 690 -56.40 24.65 16.97
C PHE A 690 -56.72 23.35 17.69
N ASN A 691 -57.46 23.42 18.79
CA ASN A 691 -58.10 22.26 19.38
C ASN A 691 -59.50 22.15 18.77
N LEU A 692 -59.83 20.98 18.24
CA LEU A 692 -61.05 20.72 17.49
C LEU A 692 -62.02 19.90 18.34
N ASN A 693 -63.32 20.02 18.06
CA ASN A 693 -64.32 19.24 18.77
C ASN A 693 -64.33 17.82 18.20
N SER A 694 -63.83 16.84 18.97
CA SER A 694 -63.78 15.44 18.56
C SER A 694 -65.15 14.78 18.44
N GLY A 695 -66.22 15.42 18.91
CA GLY A 695 -67.61 15.00 18.69
C GLY A 695 -68.23 15.50 17.38
N ASP A 696 -67.54 16.38 16.62
CA ASP A 696 -68.01 16.93 15.35
C ASP A 696 -67.12 16.45 14.20
N SER A 697 -67.73 16.02 13.10
CA SER A 697 -67.04 15.59 11.88
C SER A 697 -66.71 16.74 10.93
N ASN A 698 -67.18 17.96 11.22
CA ASN A 698 -66.94 19.17 10.44
C ASN A 698 -66.46 20.29 11.36
N ASN A 699 -65.18 20.66 11.27
CA ASN A 699 -64.61 21.73 12.09
C ASN A 699 -64.13 22.87 11.19
N THR A 700 -64.36 24.12 11.57
CA THR A 700 -63.86 25.30 10.84
C THR A 700 -62.71 25.95 11.61
N ILE A 701 -61.61 26.24 10.91
CA ILE A 701 -60.44 26.94 11.45
C ILE A 701 -60.22 28.27 10.74
N SER A 702 -59.87 29.31 11.51
CA SER A 702 -59.64 30.66 10.99
C SER A 702 -58.16 30.96 10.73
N LEU A 703 -57.85 31.31 9.48
CA LEU A 703 -56.53 31.61 8.95
C LEU A 703 -56.36 33.07 8.51
N SER A 704 -57.34 33.94 8.76
CA SER A 704 -57.40 35.35 8.29
C SER A 704 -56.18 36.21 8.61
N ASP A 705 -55.46 35.92 9.69
CA ASP A 705 -54.29 36.71 10.12
C ASP A 705 -52.97 36.21 9.50
N LEU A 706 -53.02 35.18 8.65
CA LEU A 706 -51.85 34.65 7.97
C LEU A 706 -51.68 35.35 6.61
N PRO A 707 -50.45 35.73 6.23
CA PRO A 707 -50.16 36.27 4.91
C PRO A 707 -50.60 35.34 3.77
N LYS A 708 -50.86 35.92 2.60
CA LYS A 708 -51.15 35.16 1.37
C LYS A 708 -50.01 34.20 1.06
N GLY A 709 -50.34 32.94 0.79
CA GLY A 709 -49.32 31.91 0.57
C GLY A 709 -49.81 30.48 0.71
N VAL A 710 -48.88 29.54 0.57
CA VAL A 710 -49.12 28.10 0.72
C VAL A 710 -48.79 27.68 2.16
N TYR A 711 -49.70 26.93 2.77
CA TYR A 711 -49.55 26.39 4.11
C TYR A 711 -49.86 24.89 4.13
N TYR A 712 -49.33 24.19 5.12
CA TYR A 712 -49.59 22.78 5.37
C TYR A 712 -50.31 22.61 6.69
N VAL A 713 -51.51 22.03 6.66
CA VAL A 713 -52.33 21.75 7.83
C VAL A 713 -52.16 20.29 8.20
N TYR A 714 -51.57 20.04 9.37
CA TYR A 714 -51.48 18.73 10.00
C TYR A 714 -52.71 18.50 10.86
N LEU A 715 -53.45 17.44 10.55
CA LEU A 715 -54.67 17.02 11.22
C LEU A 715 -54.37 15.79 12.07
N ILE A 716 -54.78 15.81 13.33
CA ILE A 716 -54.39 14.80 14.32
C ILE A 716 -55.62 14.25 15.01
N ASN A 717 -55.67 12.92 15.14
CA ASN A 717 -56.63 12.19 15.96
C ASN A 717 -55.89 11.04 16.65
N LYS A 718 -55.76 11.10 17.98
CA LYS A 718 -54.96 10.16 18.79
C LYS A 718 -53.52 10.02 18.27
N ASP A 719 -53.14 8.81 17.85
CA ASP A 719 -51.79 8.44 17.43
C ASP A 719 -51.57 8.62 15.91
N ASP A 720 -52.62 8.97 15.15
CA ASP A 720 -52.55 9.12 13.70
C ASP A 720 -52.62 10.59 13.25
N ALA A 721 -51.91 10.89 12.16
CA ALA A 721 -51.88 12.22 11.57
C ALA A 721 -51.82 12.20 10.04
N THR A 722 -52.43 13.19 9.40
CA THR A 722 -52.27 13.47 7.96
C THR A 722 -51.94 14.94 7.73
N VAL A 723 -51.34 15.25 6.58
CA VAL A 723 -51.11 16.61 6.12
C VAL A 723 -51.98 16.94 4.90
N LYS A 724 -52.54 18.15 4.86
CA LYS A 724 -53.23 18.70 3.69
C LYS A 724 -52.72 20.10 3.37
N LYS A 725 -52.54 20.39 2.08
CA LYS A 725 -52.11 21.70 1.60
C LYS A 725 -53.29 22.66 1.57
N VAL A 726 -53.11 23.88 2.08
CA VAL A 726 -54.08 24.99 1.99
C VAL A 726 -53.41 26.19 1.33
N ILE A 727 -54.16 26.91 0.49
CA ILE A 727 -53.72 28.14 -0.16
C ILE A 727 -54.55 29.29 0.42
N ILE A 728 -53.88 30.33 0.93
CA ILE A 728 -54.50 31.57 1.43
C ILE A 728 -54.31 32.66 0.36
N GLU A 729 -55.41 33.26 -0.10
CA GLU A 729 -55.50 34.16 -1.25
C GLU A 729 -55.53 35.66 -0.97
#